data_AF-A0A9W8DVU3-F1
#
_entry.id   AF-A0A9W8DVU3-F1
#
_cell.length_a   1.000
_cell.length_b   1.000
_cell.length_c   1.000
_cell.angle_alpha   90.00
_cell.angle_beta   90.00
_cell.angle_gamma   90.00
#
_symmetry.space_group_name_H-M   'P 1'
#
loop_
_entity.id
_entity.type
_entity.pdbx_description
1 polymer ?
#
loop_
_entity_poly.entity_id
_entity_poly.type
_entity_poly.pdbx_seq_one_letter_code
_entity_poly.pdbx_strand_id
1 'polypeptide(L)'
;MESNSPKRTKIEDASEDYYENTVGYEDDIDDEGGRFYDDGLSAKQKTVLDWVDEAEDVEKIDAISIKKHLLRLEKCVSKNTEQRLKYENNPEQFVESEADLDEAIQQLVVMSSDVKVSIPVFLSLDATQTLVSLLNHENMDIVLDVVQVVSELTADDMWSSEEQDEEERKAIKDFLDSLASHSFFDFLGEALKRLNETAEGDIGDSDKEGVNAILTLVENIISFDPSYSAKAVKGMNLIDWLLCRIQKPLRSGNDTTETGRVDSNQQYSAEILSIILQSSKDLHGTLVGAKPPAGSKGKISQSGVDVLLQCLARYRKSDPEDDQEEEYMESLFDCLCSLLSNYSAKVAFLEAEGVELVILMAKERRIGRARAFKVLNHALTTADSGLSGEFLEQEKTVEEKIAARFIESKGLGPLIGAFMKKGTKTLSKNYKSYSESEEEEHIIGCLSLLFQLTDPGTPLRWLILAKFVPPDSKANEHSSTRDKSKDHIDRLLELSTYFTTRVETAEKQLQEEHANDSDGDDYELDPDELYLKKLDAGLFSLQMIDATIANIVLEDQNAASHIRRVLSRHGRSLNDIKSTVKGKFVDSFIFLSFDSNTNSSESINFYYYLDLTETLYASSNAGAIATQDNNADEKSGNNGELEQKTLSRSKRRIDNLLLAIASL
;
A
#
# COMPACT_ATOMS: atom_id res chain seq x y z
N MET A 1 47.46 0.67 -53.62
CA MET A 1 47.23 1.69 -54.64
C MET A 1 46.14 2.60 -54.08
N GLU A 2 46.46 3.67 -53.36
CA GLU A 2 47.14 4.90 -53.84
C GLU A 2 46.33 5.55 -54.97
N SER A 3 45.99 6.84 -54.97
CA SER A 3 46.40 8.02 -54.16
C SER A 3 45.34 9.13 -54.40
N ASN A 4 45.33 10.37 -53.85
CA ASN A 4 46.27 11.12 -53.00
C ASN A 4 45.53 12.29 -52.31
N SER A 5 46.00 12.74 -51.13
CA SER A 5 45.81 14.13 -50.64
C SER A 5 46.99 15.00 -51.19
N PRO A 6 47.42 16.21 -50.69
CA PRO A 6 47.10 17.03 -49.50
C PRO A 6 46.81 18.54 -49.87
N LYS A 7 46.80 19.61 -49.04
CA LYS A 7 47.38 20.03 -47.74
C LYS A 7 46.40 21.04 -47.04
N ARG A 8 46.26 21.24 -45.71
CA ARG A 8 47.18 21.45 -44.54
C ARG A 8 47.93 22.81 -44.59
N THR A 9 48.12 23.65 -43.53
CA THR A 9 47.98 23.51 -42.04
C THR A 9 48.10 24.86 -41.26
N LYS A 10 47.84 24.78 -39.93
CA LYS A 10 48.22 25.65 -38.75
C LYS A 10 47.27 26.85 -38.42
N ILE A 11 47.13 27.34 -37.16
CA ILE A 11 47.94 27.12 -35.93
C ILE A 11 47.13 27.10 -34.59
N GLU A 12 47.77 26.54 -33.53
CA GLU A 12 47.69 26.61 -32.04
C GLU A 12 47.28 27.95 -31.37
N ASP A 13 47.01 28.11 -30.06
CA ASP A 13 46.57 27.33 -28.86
C ASP A 13 46.77 28.26 -27.62
N ALA A 14 46.40 27.83 -26.39
CA ALA A 14 46.53 28.50 -25.06
C ALA A 14 45.41 29.54 -24.71
N SER A 15 44.65 29.54 -23.60
CA SER A 15 44.67 28.99 -22.20
C SER A 15 44.91 30.07 -21.14
N GLU A 16 43.99 30.22 -20.16
CA GLU A 16 44.23 30.27 -18.69
C GLU A 16 43.05 30.91 -17.91
N ASP A 17 42.80 30.38 -16.70
CA ASP A 17 41.84 30.84 -15.69
C ASP A 17 42.38 32.01 -14.85
N TYR A 18 41.53 32.77 -14.15
CA TYR A 18 41.94 33.57 -12.98
C TYR A 18 40.85 33.75 -11.91
N TYR A 19 41.30 33.84 -10.65
CA TYR A 19 40.51 33.87 -9.41
C TYR A 19 40.49 35.27 -8.72
N GLU A 20 39.56 35.42 -7.76
CA GLU A 20 39.64 36.17 -6.47
C GLU A 20 39.51 37.71 -6.33
N ASN A 21 38.45 38.10 -5.58
CA ASN A 21 38.39 38.86 -4.30
C ASN A 21 39.20 40.15 -4.03
N THR A 22 38.49 41.17 -3.51
CA THR A 22 38.73 41.97 -2.24
C THR A 22 37.63 43.07 -2.14
N VAL A 23 36.75 43.17 -1.12
CA VAL A 23 36.85 43.53 0.32
C VAL A 23 37.10 45.03 0.64
N GLY A 24 36.08 45.71 1.20
CA GLY A 24 36.21 46.50 2.45
C GLY A 24 35.96 48.04 2.46
N TYR A 25 35.22 48.48 3.51
CA TYR A 25 35.17 49.83 4.15
C TYR A 25 34.32 50.94 3.47
N GLU A 26 33.23 51.45 4.08
CA GLU A 26 33.11 52.42 5.23
C GLU A 26 33.53 53.86 4.81
N ASP A 27 32.82 54.97 5.07
CA ASP A 27 31.76 55.29 6.06
C ASP A 27 30.93 56.56 5.70
N ASP A 28 29.94 56.89 6.56
CA ASP A 28 29.35 58.21 6.89
C ASP A 28 28.22 58.95 6.09
N ILE A 29 27.00 58.86 6.66
CA ILE A 29 26.12 59.93 7.24
C ILE A 29 25.41 61.00 6.35
N ASP A 30 24.06 61.04 6.49
CA ASP A 30 23.03 62.11 6.42
C ASP A 30 23.10 63.25 5.36
N ASP A 31 21.98 63.85 4.88
CA ASP A 31 20.70 64.12 5.57
C ASP A 31 19.52 64.39 4.59
N GLU A 32 18.30 64.54 5.15
CA GLU A 32 17.06 65.12 4.57
C GLU A 32 16.41 64.43 3.35
N GLY A 33 15.22 63.80 3.52
CA GLY A 33 14.42 63.38 2.35
C GLY A 33 12.97 62.93 2.47
N GLY A 34 12.57 62.17 3.50
CA GLY A 34 11.15 61.89 3.81
C GLY A 34 10.42 60.76 3.05
N ARG A 35 9.45 60.15 3.77
CA ARG A 35 8.37 59.27 3.29
C ARG A 35 8.76 57.93 2.66
N PHE A 36 9.43 57.11 3.47
CA PHE A 36 9.28 55.66 3.40
C PHE A 36 7.82 55.28 3.74
N TYR A 37 6.96 55.14 2.74
CA TYR A 37 5.69 54.38 2.68
C TYR A 37 5.05 54.67 1.30
N ASP A 38 5.65 54.16 0.22
CA ASP A 38 4.96 54.02 -1.07
C ASP A 38 4.95 52.54 -1.41
N ASP A 39 3.86 51.90 -0.97
CA ASP A 39 3.52 50.51 -1.22
C ASP A 39 3.47 50.26 -2.74
N GLY A 40 4.41 49.43 -3.22
CA GLY A 40 4.91 49.37 -4.61
C GLY A 40 3.94 48.81 -5.65
N LEU A 41 2.64 48.79 -5.36
CA LEU A 41 1.58 48.40 -6.27
C LEU A 41 1.25 49.54 -7.22
N SER A 42 1.31 49.29 -8.53
CA SER A 42 0.86 50.26 -9.53
C SER A 42 -0.64 50.55 -9.37
N ALA A 43 -1.10 51.70 -9.86
CA ALA A 43 -2.51 52.09 -9.75
C ALA A 43 -3.49 51.01 -10.27
N LYS A 44 -3.10 50.25 -11.30
CA LYS A 44 -3.89 49.11 -11.80
C LYS A 44 -3.91 47.92 -10.84
N GLN A 45 -2.81 47.64 -10.14
CA GLN A 45 -2.76 46.58 -9.14
C GLN A 45 -3.56 46.96 -7.89
N LYS A 46 -3.60 48.24 -7.51
CA LYS A 46 -4.52 48.70 -6.45
C LYS A 46 -5.98 48.57 -6.86
N THR A 47 -6.38 48.96 -8.07
CA THR A 47 -7.76 48.71 -8.55
C THR A 47 -8.09 47.21 -8.69
N VAL A 48 -7.09 46.34 -8.94
CA VAL A 48 -7.30 44.88 -8.93
C VAL A 48 -7.41 44.35 -7.50
N LEU A 49 -6.66 44.89 -6.52
CA LEU A 49 -6.86 44.57 -5.11
C LEU A 49 -8.22 45.06 -4.61
N ASP A 50 -8.58 46.32 -4.87
CA ASP A 50 -9.87 46.90 -4.50
C ASP A 50 -11.05 46.07 -5.10
N TRP A 51 -10.89 45.48 -6.29
CA TRP A 51 -11.87 44.56 -6.89
C TRP A 51 -11.85 43.12 -6.35
N VAL A 52 -10.76 42.69 -5.72
CA VAL A 52 -10.70 41.41 -4.99
C VAL A 52 -11.31 41.61 -3.60
N ASP A 53 -10.97 42.69 -2.91
CA ASP A 53 -11.55 43.08 -1.62
C ASP A 53 -13.06 43.39 -1.75
N GLU A 54 -13.53 44.06 -2.82
CA GLU A 54 -14.97 44.23 -3.13
C GLU A 54 -15.66 42.90 -3.52
N ALA A 55 -14.91 41.86 -3.88
CA ALA A 55 -15.44 40.51 -4.15
C ALA A 55 -15.47 39.60 -2.92
N GLU A 56 -14.75 39.95 -1.83
CA GLU A 56 -14.85 39.26 -0.54
C GLU A 56 -16.09 39.69 0.28
N ASP A 57 -16.77 40.78 -0.10
CA ASP A 57 -18.06 41.21 0.46
C ASP A 57 -19.25 40.37 -0.08
N VAL A 58 -19.12 39.05 -0.01
CA VAL A 58 -20.24 38.11 -0.22
C VAL A 58 -21.25 38.33 0.92
N GLU A 59 -22.49 38.70 0.59
CA GLU A 59 -23.56 38.92 1.58
C GLU A 59 -23.70 37.69 2.49
N LYS A 60 -23.20 37.77 3.73
CA LYS A 60 -23.30 36.67 4.71
C LYS A 60 -24.75 36.28 4.91
N ILE A 61 -25.05 35.04 4.56
CA ILE A 61 -26.42 34.57 4.40
C ILE A 61 -27.03 34.33 5.77
N ASP A 62 -28.08 35.09 6.09
CA ASP A 62 -28.74 34.98 7.38
C ASP A 62 -29.75 33.82 7.43
N ALA A 63 -30.04 33.34 8.64
CA ALA A 63 -31.02 32.27 8.88
C ALA A 63 -32.42 32.57 8.31
N ILE A 64 -32.75 33.86 8.11
CA ILE A 64 -34.02 34.30 7.52
C ILE A 64 -34.02 34.07 6.01
N SER A 65 -32.92 34.38 5.32
CA SER A 65 -32.69 34.08 3.91
C SER A 65 -32.71 32.57 3.67
N ILE A 66 -31.97 31.78 4.46
CA ILE A 66 -31.99 30.30 4.39
C ILE A 66 -33.43 29.78 4.49
N LYS A 67 -34.16 30.21 5.53
CA LYS A 67 -35.56 29.84 5.74
C LYS A 67 -36.49 30.27 4.59
N LYS A 68 -36.21 31.39 3.93
CA LYS A 68 -36.98 31.87 2.77
C LYS A 68 -36.74 30.97 1.55
N HIS A 69 -35.52 30.51 1.31
CA HIS A 69 -35.20 29.57 0.22
C HIS A 69 -35.84 28.19 0.46
N LEU A 70 -35.73 27.64 1.67
CA LEU A 70 -36.41 26.37 2.01
C LEU A 70 -37.95 26.48 1.90
N LEU A 71 -38.55 27.61 2.33
CA LEU A 71 -39.98 27.88 2.11
C LEU A 71 -40.35 28.24 0.66
N ARG A 72 -39.37 28.45 -0.23
CA ARG A 72 -39.58 28.50 -1.69
C ARG A 72 -39.61 27.07 -2.23
N LEU A 73 -38.63 26.23 -1.89
CA LEU A 73 -38.57 24.81 -2.27
C LEU A 73 -39.91 24.11 -1.96
N GLU A 74 -40.38 24.15 -0.71
CA GLU A 74 -41.64 23.51 -0.29
C GLU A 74 -42.85 23.91 -1.15
N LYS A 75 -42.90 25.17 -1.59
CA LYS A 75 -43.98 25.67 -2.46
C LYS A 75 -43.81 25.18 -3.90
N CYS A 76 -42.59 25.15 -4.42
CA CYS A 76 -42.30 24.62 -5.75
C CYS A 76 -42.60 23.11 -5.81
N VAL A 77 -42.15 22.33 -4.82
CA VAL A 77 -42.46 20.89 -4.67
C VAL A 77 -43.98 20.67 -4.63
N SER A 78 -44.70 21.41 -3.78
CA SER A 78 -46.16 21.32 -3.68
C SER A 78 -46.86 21.67 -5.00
N LYS A 79 -46.43 22.75 -5.67
CA LYS A 79 -46.98 23.23 -6.95
C LYS A 79 -46.73 22.23 -8.08
N ASN A 80 -45.51 21.73 -8.21
CA ASN A 80 -45.14 20.74 -9.21
C ASN A 80 -45.93 19.44 -8.99
N THR A 81 -46.00 18.94 -7.75
CA THR A 81 -46.79 17.75 -7.40
C THR A 81 -48.28 17.94 -7.74
N GLU A 82 -48.88 19.09 -7.44
CA GLU A 82 -50.27 19.39 -7.83
C GLU A 82 -50.45 19.39 -9.35
N GLN A 83 -49.51 19.98 -10.11
CA GLN A 83 -49.59 20.03 -11.57
C GLN A 83 -49.38 18.65 -12.21
N ARG A 84 -48.43 17.84 -11.74
CA ARG A 84 -48.25 16.44 -12.19
C ARG A 84 -49.51 15.61 -11.92
N LEU A 85 -50.10 15.70 -10.73
CA LEU A 85 -51.36 15.01 -10.39
C LEU A 85 -52.55 15.47 -11.24
N LYS A 86 -52.59 16.75 -11.62
CA LYS A 86 -53.68 17.34 -12.42
C LYS A 86 -53.53 17.06 -13.92
N TYR A 87 -52.31 16.89 -14.40
CA TYR A 87 -51.96 16.77 -15.82
C TYR A 87 -51.06 15.55 -16.10
N GLU A 88 -51.30 14.43 -15.42
CA GLU A 88 -50.54 13.17 -15.45
C GLU A 88 -50.10 12.72 -16.87
N ASN A 89 -50.93 12.94 -17.88
CA ASN A 89 -50.68 12.51 -19.26
C ASN A 89 -50.20 13.64 -20.20
N ASN A 90 -49.94 14.85 -19.70
CA ASN A 90 -49.57 16.03 -20.50
C ASN A 90 -48.35 16.77 -19.90
N PRO A 91 -47.10 16.29 -20.12
CA PRO A 91 -45.89 16.89 -19.56
C PRO A 91 -45.73 18.39 -19.81
N GLU A 92 -46.11 18.86 -21.02
CA GLU A 92 -46.08 20.27 -21.41
C GLU A 92 -46.78 21.23 -20.42
N GLN A 93 -47.73 20.73 -19.61
CA GLN A 93 -48.48 21.54 -18.65
C GLN A 93 -47.79 21.76 -17.30
N PHE A 94 -46.70 21.03 -17.02
CA PHE A 94 -45.96 21.17 -15.75
C PHE A 94 -44.49 21.57 -15.91
N VAL A 95 -43.95 21.67 -17.14
CA VAL A 95 -42.57 22.12 -17.43
C VAL A 95 -42.21 23.43 -16.73
N GLU A 96 -43.10 24.44 -16.72
CA GLU A 96 -42.83 25.71 -16.02
C GLU A 96 -42.68 25.51 -14.49
N SER A 97 -43.46 24.62 -13.88
CA SER A 97 -43.33 24.32 -12.44
C SER A 97 -42.17 23.40 -12.11
N GLU A 98 -41.64 22.70 -13.11
CA GLU A 98 -40.47 21.83 -13.02
C GLU A 98 -39.20 22.69 -13.09
N ALA A 99 -39.12 23.65 -14.01
CA ALA A 99 -38.09 24.69 -14.03
C ALA A 99 -38.11 25.60 -12.77
N ASP A 100 -39.30 25.97 -12.26
CA ASP A 100 -39.42 26.68 -10.97
C ASP A 100 -38.88 25.88 -9.78
N LEU A 101 -38.83 24.54 -9.88
CA LEU A 101 -38.38 23.62 -8.83
C LEU A 101 -36.88 23.39 -8.91
N ASP A 102 -36.34 23.09 -10.09
CA ASP A 102 -34.92 23.10 -10.45
C ASP A 102 -34.22 24.38 -9.92
N GLU A 103 -34.70 25.57 -10.31
CA GLU A 103 -34.13 26.85 -9.87
C GLU A 103 -34.18 27.01 -8.34
N ALA A 104 -35.19 26.42 -7.68
CA ALA A 104 -35.34 26.47 -6.22
C ALA A 104 -34.45 25.46 -5.47
N ILE A 105 -34.03 24.37 -6.11
CA ILE A 105 -33.06 23.42 -5.56
C ILE A 105 -31.64 23.96 -5.77
N GLN A 106 -31.31 24.43 -6.98
CA GLN A 106 -30.02 25.04 -7.30
C GLN A 106 -29.69 26.25 -6.40
N GLN A 107 -30.71 27.02 -5.98
CA GLN A 107 -30.56 28.07 -4.97
C GLN A 107 -30.16 27.61 -3.56
N LEU A 108 -30.14 26.30 -3.30
CA LEU A 108 -29.67 25.73 -2.03
C LEU A 108 -28.17 25.39 -2.04
N VAL A 109 -27.49 25.45 -3.19
CA VAL A 109 -26.01 25.32 -3.22
C VAL A 109 -25.35 26.38 -2.34
N VAL A 110 -25.91 27.59 -2.31
CA VAL A 110 -25.43 28.71 -1.49
C VAL A 110 -25.47 28.44 0.03
N MET A 111 -26.08 27.34 0.46
CA MET A 111 -26.16 26.94 1.87
C MET A 111 -24.85 26.33 2.40
N SER A 112 -23.90 25.96 1.53
CA SER A 112 -22.56 25.53 1.92
C SER A 112 -21.73 26.68 2.52
N SER A 113 -21.99 27.93 2.15
CA SER A 113 -21.22 29.09 2.61
C SER A 113 -21.26 29.37 4.12
N ASP A 114 -22.21 28.80 4.86
CA ASP A 114 -22.25 28.80 6.34
C ASP A 114 -23.07 27.61 6.84
N VAL A 115 -22.40 26.46 7.01
CA VAL A 115 -23.04 25.21 7.48
C VAL A 115 -23.52 25.29 8.94
N LYS A 116 -22.94 26.17 9.78
CA LYS A 116 -23.39 26.38 11.17
C LYS A 116 -24.78 26.99 11.22
N VAL A 117 -25.07 27.91 10.30
CA VAL A 117 -26.37 28.59 10.24
C VAL A 117 -27.35 27.82 9.36
N SER A 118 -26.90 27.25 8.24
CA SER A 118 -27.80 26.62 7.27
C SER A 118 -28.39 25.28 7.77
N ILE A 119 -27.57 24.39 8.31
CA ILE A 119 -27.99 23.04 8.70
C ILE A 119 -29.02 23.04 9.85
N PRO A 120 -28.86 23.80 10.95
CA PRO A 120 -29.90 23.86 11.98
C PRO A 120 -31.25 24.37 11.44
N VAL A 121 -31.25 25.21 10.40
CA VAL A 121 -32.48 25.64 9.75
C VAL A 121 -33.08 24.53 8.89
N PHE A 122 -32.28 23.78 8.11
CA PHE A 122 -32.71 22.55 7.42
C PHE A 122 -33.43 21.58 8.37
N LEU A 123 -32.76 21.23 9.47
CA LEU A 123 -33.29 20.30 10.48
C LEU A 123 -34.54 20.85 11.18
N SER A 124 -34.61 22.16 11.46
CA SER A 124 -35.78 22.78 12.10
C SER A 124 -37.04 22.81 11.23
N LEU A 125 -36.89 22.64 9.91
CA LEU A 125 -37.97 22.65 8.92
C LEU A 125 -38.24 21.26 8.32
N ASP A 126 -37.53 20.22 8.76
CA ASP A 126 -37.60 18.85 8.23
C ASP A 126 -37.29 18.77 6.71
N ALA A 127 -36.52 19.74 6.20
CA ALA A 127 -36.26 19.89 4.76
C ALA A 127 -35.35 18.77 4.20
N THR A 128 -34.65 18.05 5.07
CA THR A 128 -33.95 16.80 4.73
C THR A 128 -34.92 15.74 4.21
N GLN A 129 -36.12 15.60 4.79
CA GLN A 129 -37.15 14.70 4.26
C GLN A 129 -37.56 15.11 2.83
N THR A 130 -37.71 16.41 2.57
CA THR A 130 -38.08 16.94 1.25
C THR A 130 -36.99 16.66 0.21
N LEU A 131 -35.71 16.92 0.51
CA LEU A 131 -34.59 16.56 -0.36
C LEU A 131 -34.59 15.06 -0.70
N VAL A 132 -34.72 14.19 0.31
CA VAL A 132 -34.74 12.73 0.10
C VAL A 132 -35.94 12.30 -0.74
N SER A 133 -37.11 12.93 -0.58
CA SER A 133 -38.29 12.64 -1.41
C SER A 133 -38.08 13.01 -2.89
N LEU A 134 -37.27 14.02 -3.18
CA LEU A 134 -36.96 14.48 -4.54
C LEU A 134 -35.98 13.56 -5.27
N LEU A 135 -35.18 12.75 -4.57
CA LEU A 135 -34.33 11.72 -5.20
C LEU A 135 -35.12 10.64 -5.96
N ASN A 136 -36.40 10.47 -5.63
CA ASN A 136 -37.32 9.57 -6.34
C ASN A 136 -38.15 10.30 -7.42
N HIS A 137 -37.80 11.53 -7.80
CA HIS A 137 -38.51 12.30 -8.81
C HIS A 137 -38.33 11.69 -10.21
N GLU A 138 -39.35 11.78 -11.08
CA GLU A 138 -39.36 11.12 -12.40
C GLU A 138 -38.37 11.75 -13.40
N ASN A 139 -38.13 13.06 -13.31
CA ASN A 139 -37.04 13.71 -14.04
C ASN A 139 -35.74 13.57 -13.26
N MET A 140 -34.66 13.13 -13.95
CA MET A 140 -33.33 12.97 -13.37
C MET A 140 -32.63 14.31 -13.11
N ASP A 141 -32.93 15.39 -13.84
CA ASP A 141 -32.28 16.69 -13.63
C ASP A 141 -32.47 17.15 -12.17
N ILE A 142 -33.72 17.17 -11.70
CA ILE A 142 -34.10 17.45 -10.30
C ILE A 142 -33.45 16.48 -9.29
N VAL A 143 -33.21 15.22 -9.67
CA VAL A 143 -32.52 14.26 -8.80
C VAL A 143 -31.04 14.63 -8.69
N LEU A 144 -30.42 15.05 -9.79
CA LEU A 144 -29.02 15.48 -9.84
C LEU A 144 -28.80 16.84 -9.17
N ASP A 145 -29.76 17.78 -9.24
CA ASP A 145 -29.74 19.02 -8.46
C ASP A 145 -29.65 18.73 -6.96
N VAL A 146 -30.43 17.76 -6.46
CA VAL A 146 -30.40 17.35 -5.05
C VAL A 146 -29.07 16.68 -4.70
N VAL A 147 -28.54 15.83 -5.59
CA VAL A 147 -27.20 15.24 -5.44
C VAL A 147 -26.14 16.34 -5.32
N GLN A 148 -26.19 17.35 -6.19
CA GLN A 148 -25.27 18.49 -6.16
C GLN A 148 -25.38 19.25 -4.83
N VAL A 149 -26.58 19.65 -4.40
CA VAL A 149 -26.78 20.38 -3.13
C VAL A 149 -26.22 19.60 -1.93
N VAL A 150 -26.44 18.29 -1.85
CA VAL A 150 -25.88 17.48 -0.75
C VAL A 150 -24.37 17.32 -0.90
N SER A 151 -23.84 17.21 -2.12
CA SER A 151 -22.40 17.09 -2.39
C SER A 151 -21.64 18.34 -1.94
N GLU A 152 -22.15 19.52 -2.26
CA GLU A 152 -21.58 20.82 -1.85
C GLU A 152 -21.68 21.05 -0.34
N LEU A 153 -22.76 20.58 0.32
CA LEU A 153 -22.91 20.61 1.78
C LEU A 153 -22.04 19.60 2.53
N THR A 154 -21.36 18.70 1.82
CA THR A 154 -20.53 17.62 2.40
C THR A 154 -19.09 17.61 1.89
N ALA A 155 -18.74 18.55 1.01
CA ALA A 155 -17.41 18.70 0.42
C ALA A 155 -16.32 18.87 1.50
N ASP A 156 -15.13 18.37 1.20
CA ASP A 156 -14.01 18.27 2.15
C ASP A 156 -13.65 19.61 2.78
N ASP A 157 -13.66 20.69 2.00
CA ASP A 157 -13.35 22.05 2.46
C ASP A 157 -14.33 22.61 3.50
N MET A 158 -15.54 22.02 3.62
CA MET A 158 -16.53 22.38 4.64
C MET A 158 -16.20 21.83 6.04
N TRP A 159 -15.22 20.94 6.18
CA TRP A 159 -14.88 20.28 7.45
C TRP A 159 -13.40 19.93 7.64
N SER A 160 -12.55 20.09 6.63
CA SER A 160 -11.11 19.77 6.66
C SER A 160 -10.20 20.98 6.94
N SER A 161 -10.75 22.15 7.30
CA SER A 161 -9.97 23.37 7.53
C SER A 161 -9.10 23.27 8.80
N GLU A 162 -7.96 23.98 8.81
CA GLU A 162 -7.06 24.00 9.98
C GLU A 162 -7.69 24.75 11.18
N GLU A 163 -8.61 25.68 10.92
CA GLU A 163 -9.41 26.38 11.93
C GLU A 163 -10.64 25.56 12.33
N GLN A 164 -10.41 24.33 12.80
CA GLN A 164 -11.44 23.34 13.14
C GLN A 164 -12.52 23.89 14.09
N ASP A 165 -13.72 24.13 13.55
CA ASP A 165 -14.91 24.29 14.37
C ASP A 165 -15.66 22.95 14.47
N GLU A 166 -15.54 22.30 15.63
CA GLU A 166 -16.29 21.09 15.97
C GLU A 166 -17.81 21.27 15.81
N GLU A 167 -18.34 22.51 15.83
CA GLU A 167 -19.74 22.79 15.54
C GLU A 167 -20.11 22.60 14.05
N GLU A 168 -19.21 22.87 13.09
CA GLU A 168 -19.42 22.64 11.64
C GLU A 168 -19.50 21.14 11.36
N ARG A 169 -18.46 20.43 11.79
CA ARG A 169 -18.37 18.98 11.64
C ARG A 169 -19.55 18.29 12.30
N LYS A 170 -19.97 18.74 13.49
CA LYS A 170 -21.16 18.21 14.14
C LYS A 170 -22.43 18.53 13.35
N ALA A 171 -22.58 19.74 12.80
CA ALA A 171 -23.74 20.10 12.00
C ALA A 171 -23.85 19.19 10.75
N ILE A 172 -22.77 19.03 9.98
CA ILE A 172 -22.72 18.14 8.82
C ILE A 172 -23.06 16.69 9.22
N LYS A 173 -22.59 16.23 10.38
CA LYS A 173 -22.96 14.90 10.92
C LYS A 173 -24.46 14.80 11.24
N ASP A 174 -25.03 15.78 11.95
CA ASP A 174 -26.45 15.82 12.31
C ASP A 174 -27.35 15.87 11.04
N PHE A 175 -26.90 16.54 9.97
CA PHE A 175 -27.54 16.57 8.65
C PHE A 175 -27.49 15.19 7.96
N LEU A 176 -26.32 14.56 7.88
CA LEU A 176 -26.13 13.25 7.27
C LEU A 176 -26.88 12.13 8.02
N ASP A 177 -26.94 12.16 9.35
CA ASP A 177 -27.72 11.20 10.12
C ASP A 177 -29.24 11.42 9.93
N SER A 178 -29.69 12.67 9.75
CA SER A 178 -31.06 12.96 9.34
C SER A 178 -31.38 12.41 7.94
N LEU A 179 -30.58 12.72 6.91
CA LEU A 179 -30.74 12.15 5.56
C LEU A 179 -30.76 10.60 5.59
N ALA A 180 -29.81 9.98 6.29
CA ALA A 180 -29.75 8.54 6.46
C ALA A 180 -31.01 7.95 7.12
N SER A 181 -31.65 8.68 8.05
CA SER A 181 -32.89 8.25 8.69
C SER A 181 -34.11 8.22 7.74
N HIS A 182 -34.07 8.96 6.64
CA HIS A 182 -35.12 9.01 5.62
C HIS A 182 -34.91 8.03 4.45
N SER A 183 -33.98 7.09 4.54
CA SER A 183 -33.62 6.13 3.47
C SER A 183 -32.88 6.76 2.27
N PHE A 184 -32.13 7.85 2.49
CA PHE A 184 -31.35 8.56 1.47
C PHE A 184 -30.49 7.62 0.60
N PHE A 185 -29.74 6.69 1.21
CA PHE A 185 -28.88 5.75 0.46
C PHE A 185 -29.67 4.77 -0.42
N ASP A 186 -30.89 4.39 -0.02
CA ASP A 186 -31.74 3.51 -0.83
C ASP A 186 -32.17 4.27 -2.11
N PHE A 187 -32.66 5.50 -1.98
CA PHE A 187 -33.06 6.33 -3.12
C PHE A 187 -31.88 6.76 -4.01
N LEU A 188 -30.71 7.07 -3.44
CA LEU A 188 -29.50 7.37 -4.21
C LEU A 188 -29.07 6.16 -5.06
N GLY A 189 -29.27 4.94 -4.56
CA GLY A 189 -29.07 3.71 -5.33
C GLY A 189 -30.18 3.39 -6.33
N GLU A 190 -31.37 3.96 -6.21
CA GLU A 190 -32.41 3.89 -7.24
C GLU A 190 -32.13 4.89 -8.36
N ALA A 191 -31.69 6.12 -8.03
CA ALA A 191 -31.20 7.12 -8.97
C ALA A 191 -30.03 6.57 -9.82
N LEU A 192 -29.00 6.00 -9.17
CA LEU A 192 -27.83 5.41 -9.84
C LEU A 192 -28.17 4.24 -10.78
N LYS A 193 -29.31 3.55 -10.57
CA LYS A 193 -29.80 2.47 -11.45
C LYS A 193 -30.61 2.98 -12.65
N ARG A 194 -31.06 4.24 -12.63
CA ARG A 194 -31.86 4.86 -13.71
C ARG A 194 -30.98 5.48 -14.79
N LEU A 195 -29.81 6.00 -14.41
CA LEU A 195 -28.80 6.57 -15.32
C LEU A 195 -28.28 5.50 -16.29
N ASN A 196 -28.17 5.84 -17.57
CA ASN A 196 -27.75 4.94 -18.65
C ASN A 196 -26.61 5.54 -19.50
N GLU A 197 -25.39 5.41 -19.00
CA GLU A 197 -24.14 5.81 -19.67
C GLU A 197 -23.91 5.17 -21.06
N THR A 198 -24.74 4.20 -21.47
CA THR A 198 -24.70 3.59 -22.81
C THR A 198 -25.63 4.25 -23.84
N ALA A 199 -26.39 5.28 -23.44
CA ALA A 199 -27.17 6.09 -24.37
C ALA A 199 -26.24 6.88 -25.32
N GLU A 200 -26.76 7.22 -26.51
CA GLU A 200 -26.03 7.98 -27.54
C GLU A 200 -26.40 9.46 -27.51
N GLY A 201 -25.40 10.33 -27.74
CA GLY A 201 -25.57 11.79 -27.74
C GLY A 201 -25.73 12.38 -26.34
N ASP A 202 -26.20 13.63 -26.29
CA ASP A 202 -26.23 14.50 -25.10
C ASP A 202 -26.86 13.83 -23.85
N ILE A 203 -27.88 12.98 -24.03
CA ILE A 203 -28.52 12.22 -22.94
C ILE A 203 -27.51 11.25 -22.27
N GLY A 204 -26.71 10.55 -23.07
CA GLY A 204 -25.72 9.60 -22.56
C GLY A 204 -24.49 10.28 -21.97
N ASP A 205 -24.20 11.52 -22.36
CA ASP A 205 -23.13 12.32 -21.74
C ASP A 205 -23.59 12.91 -20.40
N SER A 206 -24.82 13.46 -20.34
CA SER A 206 -25.47 13.87 -19.08
C SER A 206 -25.61 12.71 -18.09
N ASP A 207 -26.00 11.50 -18.54
CA ASP A 207 -26.07 10.32 -17.68
C ASP A 207 -24.70 9.91 -17.09
N LYS A 208 -23.58 10.16 -17.81
CA LYS A 208 -22.21 9.92 -17.28
C LYS A 208 -21.84 10.96 -16.23
N GLU A 209 -22.15 12.23 -16.47
CA GLU A 209 -21.95 13.31 -15.49
C GLU A 209 -22.77 13.04 -14.21
N GLY A 210 -24.01 12.59 -14.36
CA GLY A 210 -24.85 12.18 -13.22
C GLY A 210 -24.30 10.99 -12.44
N VAL A 211 -23.71 10.00 -13.11
CA VAL A 211 -23.02 8.87 -12.42
C VAL A 211 -21.81 9.40 -11.66
N ASN A 212 -21.03 10.29 -12.26
CA ASN A 212 -19.86 10.90 -11.62
C ASN A 212 -20.26 11.67 -10.35
N ALA A 213 -21.26 12.54 -10.43
CA ALA A 213 -21.77 13.32 -9.31
C ALA A 213 -22.28 12.45 -8.14
N ILE A 214 -22.96 11.33 -8.42
CA ILE A 214 -23.39 10.38 -7.38
C ILE A 214 -22.18 9.69 -6.72
N LEU A 215 -21.12 9.37 -7.49
CA LEU A 215 -19.90 8.78 -6.93
C LEU A 215 -19.11 9.78 -6.06
N THR A 216 -19.02 11.05 -6.46
CA THR A 216 -18.41 12.13 -5.65
C THR A 216 -19.18 12.37 -4.36
N LEU A 217 -20.51 12.39 -4.40
CA LEU A 217 -21.32 12.47 -3.19
C LEU A 217 -21.08 11.27 -2.24
N VAL A 218 -20.85 10.06 -2.78
CA VAL A 218 -20.47 8.89 -1.98
C VAL A 218 -19.06 9.02 -1.40
N GLU A 219 -18.11 9.57 -2.14
CA GLU A 219 -16.75 9.87 -1.66
C GLU A 219 -16.79 10.84 -0.47
N ASN A 220 -17.34 12.04 -0.66
CA ASN A 220 -17.45 13.08 0.35
C ASN A 220 -18.04 12.53 1.67
N ILE A 221 -19.13 11.77 1.58
CA ILE A 221 -19.80 11.16 2.75
C ILE A 221 -18.93 10.12 3.48
N ILE A 222 -18.18 9.29 2.75
CA ILE A 222 -17.34 8.24 3.35
C ILE A 222 -16.03 8.82 3.89
N SER A 223 -15.45 9.81 3.22
CA SER A 223 -14.26 10.55 3.66
C SER A 223 -14.54 11.34 4.94
N PHE A 224 -15.71 11.98 5.04
CA PHE A 224 -16.17 12.70 6.23
C PHE A 224 -16.30 11.80 7.48
N ASP A 225 -16.97 10.66 7.34
CA ASP A 225 -17.15 9.68 8.42
C ASP A 225 -17.30 8.25 7.85
N PRO A 226 -16.25 7.40 8.00
CA PRO A 226 -16.26 6.01 7.54
C PRO A 226 -17.43 5.14 8.00
N SER A 227 -18.17 5.51 9.05
CA SER A 227 -19.36 4.76 9.50
C SER A 227 -20.53 4.80 8.51
N TYR A 228 -20.56 5.77 7.58
CA TYR A 228 -21.56 5.79 6.50
C TYR A 228 -21.32 4.73 5.42
N SER A 229 -20.10 4.21 5.27
CA SER A 229 -19.76 3.20 4.25
C SER A 229 -20.70 1.98 4.26
N ALA A 230 -21.02 1.45 5.45
CA ALA A 230 -21.92 0.32 5.60
C ALA A 230 -23.40 0.68 5.31
N LYS A 231 -23.82 1.92 5.57
CA LYS A 231 -25.15 2.42 5.21
C LYS A 231 -25.27 2.56 3.67
N ALA A 232 -24.27 3.19 3.03
CA ALA A 232 -24.20 3.38 1.57
C ALA A 232 -24.16 2.05 0.82
N VAL A 233 -23.23 1.14 1.18
CA VAL A 233 -23.10 -0.18 0.54
C VAL A 233 -24.41 -0.97 0.58
N LYS A 234 -25.09 -0.97 1.72
CA LYS A 234 -26.32 -1.72 1.91
C LYS A 234 -27.51 -1.08 1.18
N GLY A 235 -27.75 0.22 1.36
CA GLY A 235 -28.91 0.90 0.78
C GLY A 235 -28.83 0.96 -0.74
N MET A 236 -27.67 1.34 -1.28
CA MET A 236 -27.53 1.50 -2.73
C MET A 236 -27.44 0.17 -3.48
N ASN A 237 -27.10 -0.93 -2.78
CA ASN A 237 -26.47 -2.14 -3.31
C ASN A 237 -25.16 -1.83 -4.07
N LEU A 238 -24.33 -0.96 -3.47
CA LEU A 238 -23.23 -0.28 -4.17
C LEU A 238 -22.16 -1.22 -4.70
N ILE A 239 -21.76 -2.23 -3.91
CA ILE A 239 -20.68 -3.17 -4.28
C ILE A 239 -21.03 -3.95 -5.56
N ASP A 240 -22.27 -4.44 -5.70
CA ASP A 240 -22.70 -5.14 -6.91
C ASP A 240 -22.68 -4.22 -8.14
N TRP A 241 -23.07 -2.94 -7.96
CA TRP A 241 -23.05 -1.94 -9.03
C TRP A 241 -21.61 -1.59 -9.43
N LEU A 242 -20.73 -1.30 -8.48
CA LEU A 242 -19.31 -0.98 -8.73
C LEU A 242 -18.59 -2.17 -9.39
N LEU A 243 -18.74 -3.39 -8.86
CA LEU A 243 -18.15 -4.60 -9.46
C LEU A 243 -18.69 -4.86 -10.88
N CYS A 244 -19.94 -4.50 -11.17
CA CYS A 244 -20.50 -4.52 -12.52
C CYS A 244 -19.89 -3.43 -13.41
N ARG A 245 -19.67 -2.22 -12.88
CA ARG A 245 -19.17 -1.07 -13.64
C ARG A 245 -17.70 -1.19 -14.00
N ILE A 246 -16.84 -1.63 -13.07
CA ILE A 246 -15.40 -1.84 -13.34
C ILE A 246 -15.14 -2.90 -14.41
N GLN A 247 -16.08 -3.80 -14.70
CA GLN A 247 -15.97 -4.81 -15.77
C GLN A 247 -16.39 -4.27 -17.16
N LYS A 248 -17.03 -3.11 -17.23
CA LYS A 248 -17.69 -2.55 -18.42
C LYS A 248 -17.01 -1.26 -18.87
N PRO A 249 -15.93 -1.34 -19.67
CA PRO A 249 -15.42 -0.18 -20.40
C PRO A 249 -16.44 0.28 -21.45
N LEU A 250 -16.78 1.56 -21.43
CA LEU A 250 -17.66 2.16 -22.43
C LEU A 250 -16.92 2.32 -23.76
N ARG A 251 -17.54 1.87 -24.85
CA ARG A 251 -16.97 2.02 -26.19
C ARG A 251 -17.14 3.46 -26.68
N SER A 252 -16.03 4.18 -26.83
CA SER A 252 -16.00 5.34 -27.72
C SER A 252 -16.25 4.89 -29.16
N GLY A 253 -17.03 5.64 -29.95
CA GLY A 253 -17.57 5.20 -31.24
C GLY A 253 -16.55 4.85 -32.34
N ASN A 254 -15.26 5.13 -32.13
CA ASN A 254 -14.15 4.76 -33.01
C ASN A 254 -13.25 3.64 -32.46
N ASP A 255 -13.48 3.16 -31.23
CA ASP A 255 -12.65 2.12 -30.61
C ASP A 255 -12.98 0.74 -31.21
N THR A 256 -11.99 0.16 -31.89
CA THR A 256 -12.09 -1.15 -32.55
C THR A 256 -11.49 -2.28 -31.70
N THR A 257 -10.99 -1.98 -30.50
CA THR A 257 -10.48 -3.00 -29.59
C THR A 257 -11.61 -3.86 -29.02
N GLU A 258 -11.38 -5.17 -28.89
CA GLU A 258 -12.36 -6.07 -28.26
C GLU A 258 -12.58 -5.76 -26.77
N THR A 259 -11.65 -5.04 -26.15
CA THR A 259 -11.59 -4.79 -24.70
C THR A 259 -12.06 -3.42 -24.26
N GLY A 260 -12.08 -2.40 -25.14
CA GLY A 260 -12.41 -1.01 -24.79
C GLY A 260 -11.34 -0.32 -23.94
N ARG A 261 -11.07 0.95 -24.22
CA ARG A 261 -10.31 1.84 -23.31
C ARG A 261 -11.04 2.00 -21.98
N VAL A 262 -10.28 2.27 -20.91
CA VAL A 262 -10.86 2.63 -19.61
C VAL A 262 -11.49 4.02 -19.73
N ASP A 263 -12.73 4.15 -19.28
CA ASP A 263 -13.44 5.43 -19.21
C ASP A 263 -13.39 6.01 -17.79
N SER A 264 -13.66 7.32 -17.64
CA SER A 264 -13.48 8.02 -16.36
C SER A 264 -14.32 7.41 -15.23
N ASN A 265 -15.61 7.15 -15.46
CA ASN A 265 -16.47 6.52 -14.47
C ASN A 265 -16.08 5.06 -14.18
N GLN A 266 -15.38 4.36 -15.09
CA GLN A 266 -14.78 3.05 -14.81
C GLN A 266 -13.58 3.14 -13.87
N GLN A 267 -12.68 4.13 -14.09
CA GLN A 267 -11.57 4.44 -13.19
C GLN A 267 -12.11 4.80 -11.81
N TYR A 268 -13.02 5.77 -11.74
CA TYR A 268 -13.56 6.27 -10.48
C TYR A 268 -14.37 5.20 -9.72
N SER A 269 -15.08 4.31 -10.43
CA SER A 269 -15.73 3.15 -9.79
C SER A 269 -14.76 2.19 -9.10
N ALA A 270 -13.50 2.08 -9.56
CA ALA A 270 -12.48 1.27 -8.89
C ALA A 270 -11.88 2.01 -7.69
N GLU A 271 -11.76 3.33 -7.78
CA GLU A 271 -11.30 4.20 -6.69
C GLU A 271 -12.28 4.24 -5.51
N ILE A 272 -13.57 4.52 -5.77
CA ILE A 272 -14.64 4.45 -4.75
C ILE A 272 -14.70 3.06 -4.10
N LEU A 273 -14.49 1.98 -4.87
CA LEU A 273 -14.42 0.62 -4.32
C LEU A 273 -13.22 0.44 -3.39
N SER A 274 -12.07 1.04 -3.71
CA SER A 274 -10.87 1.04 -2.87
C SER A 274 -11.12 1.81 -1.56
N ILE A 275 -11.71 3.01 -1.64
CA ILE A 275 -12.07 3.83 -0.47
C ILE A 275 -13.01 3.06 0.47
N ILE A 276 -14.07 2.44 -0.07
CA ILE A 276 -15.00 1.61 0.71
C ILE A 276 -14.28 0.47 1.46
N LEU A 277 -13.34 -0.22 0.80
CA LEU A 277 -12.61 -1.35 1.39
C LEU A 277 -11.56 -0.93 2.42
N GLN A 278 -10.99 0.27 2.29
CA GLN A 278 -10.10 0.87 3.27
C GLN A 278 -10.87 1.39 4.49
N SER A 279 -12.07 1.96 4.27
CA SER A 279 -12.91 2.54 5.32
C SER A 279 -13.45 1.53 6.35
N SER A 280 -13.70 0.27 5.94
CA SER A 280 -14.19 -0.77 6.86
C SER A 280 -13.85 -2.21 6.44
N LYS A 281 -13.15 -2.92 7.33
CA LYS A 281 -12.88 -4.37 7.20
C LYS A 281 -14.15 -5.22 7.16
N ASP A 282 -15.25 -4.77 7.78
CA ASP A 282 -16.51 -5.54 7.82
C ASP A 282 -17.13 -5.71 6.42
N LEU A 283 -16.83 -4.79 5.49
CA LEU A 283 -17.35 -4.81 4.12
C LEU A 283 -16.61 -5.80 3.21
N HIS A 284 -15.44 -6.30 3.62
CA HIS A 284 -14.66 -7.27 2.86
C HIS A 284 -15.46 -8.55 2.61
N GLY A 285 -16.19 -9.03 3.62
CA GLY A 285 -17.05 -10.21 3.50
C GLY A 285 -18.19 -10.03 2.48
N THR A 286 -18.76 -8.82 2.39
CA THR A 286 -19.79 -8.48 1.40
C THR A 286 -19.24 -8.55 -0.02
N LEU A 287 -18.04 -8.00 -0.27
CA LEU A 287 -17.39 -8.08 -1.58
C LEU A 287 -16.99 -9.50 -1.96
N VAL A 288 -16.40 -10.27 -1.03
CA VAL A 288 -16.05 -11.68 -1.29
C VAL A 288 -17.29 -12.51 -1.61
N GLY A 289 -18.41 -12.25 -0.94
CA GLY A 289 -19.70 -12.88 -1.19
C GLY A 289 -20.43 -12.41 -2.46
N ALA A 290 -20.08 -11.24 -3.00
CA ALA A 290 -20.73 -10.65 -4.17
C ALA A 290 -20.51 -11.52 -5.42
N LYS A 291 -21.60 -11.74 -6.18
CA LYS A 291 -21.61 -12.55 -7.41
C LYS A 291 -22.25 -11.75 -8.55
N PRO A 292 -21.57 -10.68 -9.01
CA PRO A 292 -22.08 -9.86 -10.09
C PRO A 292 -22.25 -10.69 -11.38
N PRO A 293 -23.15 -10.26 -12.28
CA PRO A 293 -23.40 -10.96 -13.54
C PRO A 293 -22.12 -11.10 -14.37
N ALA A 294 -22.07 -12.17 -15.17
CA ALA A 294 -20.89 -12.55 -15.95
C ALA A 294 -20.32 -11.39 -16.78
N GLY A 295 -19.01 -11.16 -16.65
CA GLY A 295 -18.27 -10.24 -17.51
C GLY A 295 -18.29 -10.67 -18.98
N SER A 296 -17.73 -9.83 -19.86
CA SER A 296 -17.83 -9.88 -21.33
C SER A 296 -17.39 -11.17 -22.04
N LYS A 297 -16.98 -12.21 -21.30
CA LYS A 297 -16.57 -13.54 -21.79
C LYS A 297 -17.44 -14.70 -21.28
N GLY A 298 -18.57 -14.41 -20.64
CA GLY A 298 -19.62 -15.40 -20.35
C GLY A 298 -19.32 -16.42 -19.25
N LYS A 299 -18.21 -16.29 -18.53
CA LYS A 299 -17.99 -17.01 -17.26
C LYS A 299 -18.62 -16.18 -16.14
N ILE A 300 -19.50 -16.79 -15.35
CA ILE A 300 -20.03 -16.15 -14.13
C ILE A 300 -18.89 -16.12 -13.11
N SER A 301 -18.52 -14.92 -12.67
CA SER A 301 -17.50 -14.74 -11.64
C SER A 301 -17.99 -15.32 -10.31
N GLN A 302 -17.15 -16.06 -9.60
CA GLN A 302 -17.57 -16.79 -8.40
C GLN A 302 -17.55 -15.94 -7.13
N SER A 303 -16.86 -14.80 -7.16
CA SER A 303 -16.72 -13.82 -6.07
C SER A 303 -16.33 -12.45 -6.64
N GLY A 304 -16.40 -11.38 -5.83
CA GLY A 304 -15.82 -10.08 -6.21
C GLY A 304 -14.29 -10.13 -6.37
N VAL A 305 -13.60 -11.07 -5.72
CA VAL A 305 -12.15 -11.30 -5.90
C VAL A 305 -11.85 -11.84 -7.31
N ASP A 306 -12.66 -12.76 -7.83
CA ASP A 306 -12.57 -13.27 -9.21
C ASP A 306 -12.78 -12.12 -10.22
N VAL A 307 -13.67 -11.17 -9.93
CA VAL A 307 -13.84 -9.95 -10.76
C VAL A 307 -12.58 -9.08 -10.78
N LEU A 308 -12.03 -8.72 -9.62
CA LEU A 308 -10.81 -7.91 -9.53
C LEU A 308 -9.65 -8.57 -10.29
N LEU A 309 -9.48 -9.89 -10.14
CA LEU A 309 -8.47 -10.66 -10.86
C LEU A 309 -8.72 -10.72 -12.37
N GLN A 310 -9.97 -10.82 -12.82
CA GLN A 310 -10.32 -10.76 -14.25
C GLN A 310 -10.07 -9.39 -14.86
N CYS A 311 -10.33 -8.31 -14.13
CA CYS A 311 -9.98 -6.95 -14.55
C CYS A 311 -8.45 -6.80 -14.64
N LEU A 312 -7.71 -7.12 -13.57
CA LEU A 312 -6.24 -7.07 -13.53
C LEU A 312 -5.58 -7.97 -14.60
N ALA A 313 -6.23 -9.05 -15.03
CA ALA A 313 -5.70 -9.96 -16.05
C ALA A 313 -5.44 -9.31 -17.42
N ARG A 314 -5.93 -8.09 -17.70
CA ARG A 314 -5.52 -7.31 -18.89
C ARG A 314 -4.05 -6.89 -18.82
N TYR A 315 -3.56 -6.49 -17.64
CA TYR A 315 -2.19 -5.99 -17.41
C TYR A 315 -1.13 -7.08 -17.22
N ARG A 316 -1.51 -8.36 -17.34
CA ARG A 316 -0.59 -9.51 -17.16
C ARG A 316 0.64 -9.51 -18.07
N LYS A 317 0.61 -8.75 -19.19
CA LYS A 317 1.67 -8.62 -20.21
C LYS A 317 1.77 -7.22 -20.86
N SER A 318 0.93 -6.29 -20.44
CA SER A 318 0.80 -4.94 -20.99
C SER A 318 0.85 -3.95 -19.85
N ASP A 319 1.45 -2.78 -20.08
CA ASP A 319 1.26 -1.62 -19.20
C ASP A 319 -0.10 -0.96 -19.53
N PRO A 320 -0.65 -0.12 -18.64
CA PRO A 320 -1.71 0.84 -18.98
C PRO A 320 -1.34 1.72 -20.19
N GLU A 321 -2.34 2.19 -20.95
CA GLU A 321 -2.13 3.08 -22.11
C GLU A 321 -1.90 4.55 -21.73
N ASP A 322 -2.51 5.02 -20.65
CA ASP A 322 -2.48 6.40 -20.17
C ASP A 322 -2.66 6.46 -18.64
N ASP A 323 -2.46 7.64 -18.04
CA ASP A 323 -2.43 7.86 -16.59
C ASP A 323 -3.75 7.42 -15.91
N GLN A 324 -4.89 7.64 -16.59
CA GLN A 324 -6.23 7.21 -16.13
C GLN A 324 -6.37 5.67 -16.08
N GLU A 325 -5.73 4.95 -17.01
CA GLU A 325 -5.66 3.48 -16.94
C GLU A 325 -4.63 3.00 -15.90
N GLU A 326 -3.57 3.77 -15.61
CA GLU A 326 -2.64 3.50 -14.49
C GLU A 326 -3.36 3.61 -13.14
N GLU A 327 -4.12 4.70 -12.92
CA GLU A 327 -4.94 4.90 -11.72
C GLU A 327 -5.96 3.77 -11.52
N TYR A 328 -6.74 3.43 -12.54
CA TYR A 328 -7.68 2.29 -12.49
C TYR A 328 -6.98 0.97 -12.13
N MET A 329 -5.80 0.70 -12.70
CA MET A 329 -5.02 -0.49 -12.37
C MET A 329 -4.56 -0.47 -10.90
N GLU A 330 -4.10 0.67 -10.39
CA GLU A 330 -3.66 0.82 -8.99
C GLU A 330 -4.83 0.66 -8.00
N SER A 331 -5.98 1.29 -8.26
CA SER A 331 -7.17 1.12 -7.40
C SER A 331 -7.63 -0.34 -7.31
N LEU A 332 -7.55 -1.11 -8.41
CA LEU A 332 -7.81 -2.56 -8.39
C LEU A 332 -6.79 -3.35 -7.56
N PHE A 333 -5.51 -2.97 -7.60
CA PHE A 333 -4.48 -3.59 -6.78
C PHE A 333 -4.68 -3.28 -5.29
N ASP A 334 -5.05 -2.05 -4.94
CA ASP A 334 -5.30 -1.65 -3.55
C ASP A 334 -6.60 -2.24 -2.98
N CYS A 335 -7.65 -2.39 -3.80
CA CYS A 335 -8.81 -3.22 -3.45
C CYS A 335 -8.37 -4.64 -3.06
N LEU A 336 -7.54 -5.28 -3.89
CA LEU A 336 -7.09 -6.65 -3.67
C LEU A 336 -6.17 -6.77 -2.43
N CYS A 337 -5.24 -5.83 -2.23
CA CYS A 337 -4.37 -5.81 -1.06
C CYS A 337 -5.13 -5.61 0.26
N SER A 338 -6.17 -4.76 0.25
CA SER A 338 -7.06 -4.54 1.40
C SER A 338 -7.82 -5.81 1.76
N LEU A 339 -8.45 -6.45 0.76
CA LEU A 339 -9.22 -7.69 0.92
C LEU A 339 -8.38 -8.86 1.44
N LEU A 340 -7.13 -8.98 1.01
CA LEU A 340 -6.24 -10.09 1.39
C LEU A 340 -5.87 -10.11 2.88
N SER A 341 -6.25 -9.11 3.67
CA SER A 341 -6.22 -9.21 5.14
C SER A 341 -7.25 -10.21 5.72
N ASN A 342 -8.26 -10.61 4.93
CA ASN A 342 -9.35 -11.49 5.34
C ASN A 342 -9.19 -12.93 4.83
N TYR A 343 -9.41 -13.93 5.69
CA TYR A 343 -9.33 -15.36 5.34
C TYR A 343 -10.20 -15.75 4.13
N SER A 344 -11.45 -15.27 4.07
CA SER A 344 -12.38 -15.63 2.99
C SER A 344 -11.93 -15.08 1.62
N ALA A 345 -11.33 -13.89 1.59
CA ALA A 345 -10.75 -13.31 0.39
C ALA A 345 -9.54 -14.11 -0.10
N LYS A 346 -8.69 -14.61 0.80
CA LYS A 346 -7.55 -15.48 0.46
C LYS A 346 -7.99 -16.82 -0.14
N VAL A 347 -9.04 -17.43 0.39
CA VAL A 347 -9.63 -18.64 -0.20
C VAL A 347 -10.11 -18.34 -1.62
N ALA A 348 -10.88 -17.27 -1.81
CA ALA A 348 -11.36 -16.85 -3.13
C ALA A 348 -10.22 -16.50 -4.11
N PHE A 349 -9.14 -15.85 -3.64
CA PHE A 349 -7.95 -15.54 -4.42
C PHE A 349 -7.21 -16.80 -4.90
N LEU A 350 -7.08 -17.81 -4.04
CA LEU A 350 -6.47 -19.10 -4.38
C LEU A 350 -7.33 -19.91 -5.36
N GLU A 351 -8.66 -19.90 -5.18
CA GLU A 351 -9.61 -20.59 -6.08
C GLU A 351 -9.71 -19.93 -7.45
N ALA A 352 -9.54 -18.60 -7.54
CA ALA A 352 -9.62 -17.82 -8.78
C ALA A 352 -8.27 -17.71 -9.55
N GLU A 353 -7.30 -18.59 -9.27
CA GLU A 353 -5.97 -18.61 -9.92
C GLU A 353 -5.17 -17.28 -9.75
N GLY A 354 -5.40 -16.56 -8.64
CA GLY A 354 -4.73 -15.28 -8.35
C GLY A 354 -3.21 -15.42 -8.18
N VAL A 355 -2.74 -16.54 -7.64
CA VAL A 355 -1.32 -16.87 -7.51
C VAL A 355 -0.66 -17.01 -8.89
N GLU A 356 -1.33 -17.65 -9.84
CA GLU A 356 -0.88 -17.80 -11.22
C GLU A 356 -0.83 -16.45 -11.95
N LEU A 357 -1.81 -15.56 -11.74
CA LEU A 357 -1.81 -14.21 -12.30
C LEU A 357 -0.64 -13.36 -11.77
N VAL A 358 -0.43 -13.35 -10.45
CA VAL A 358 0.71 -12.70 -9.79
C VAL A 358 2.04 -13.21 -10.37
N ILE A 359 2.18 -14.53 -10.54
CA ILE A 359 3.37 -15.15 -11.13
C ILE A 359 3.57 -14.73 -12.59
N LEU A 360 2.51 -14.50 -13.36
CA LEU A 360 2.61 -14.00 -14.74
C LEU A 360 3.11 -12.55 -14.75
N MET A 361 2.49 -11.66 -13.98
CA MET A 361 2.91 -10.25 -13.85
C MET A 361 4.36 -10.12 -13.37
N ALA A 362 4.74 -10.87 -12.33
CA ALA A 362 6.08 -10.86 -11.77
C ALA A 362 7.18 -11.39 -12.73
N LYS A 363 6.82 -12.14 -13.78
CA LYS A 363 7.76 -12.57 -14.83
C LYS A 363 8.09 -11.46 -15.82
N GLU A 364 7.14 -10.56 -16.05
CA GLU A 364 7.31 -9.45 -16.97
C GLU A 364 8.13 -8.31 -16.32
N ARG A 365 8.58 -7.35 -17.12
CA ARG A 365 9.36 -6.17 -16.68
C ARG A 365 8.54 -4.90 -16.95
N ARG A 366 7.35 -4.90 -16.38
CA ARG A 366 6.22 -3.99 -16.59
C ARG A 366 5.78 -3.43 -15.23
N ILE A 367 5.04 -2.33 -15.19
CA ILE A 367 4.71 -1.65 -13.93
C ILE A 367 3.99 -2.58 -12.93
N GLY A 368 3.03 -3.38 -13.41
CA GLY A 368 2.26 -4.34 -12.61
C GLY A 368 3.09 -5.45 -11.93
N ARG A 369 4.39 -5.58 -12.21
CA ARG A 369 5.28 -6.50 -11.46
C ARG A 369 5.44 -6.08 -10.00
N ALA A 370 5.64 -4.79 -9.72
CA ALA A 370 5.88 -4.32 -8.36
C ALA A 370 4.63 -4.59 -7.49
N ARG A 371 3.46 -4.24 -8.03
CA ARG A 371 2.16 -4.50 -7.41
C ARG A 371 1.83 -5.99 -7.28
N ALA A 372 2.27 -6.83 -8.22
CA ALA A 372 2.16 -8.28 -8.06
C ALA A 372 2.95 -8.82 -6.85
N PHE A 373 4.12 -8.24 -6.51
CA PHE A 373 4.83 -8.59 -5.28
C PHE A 373 4.16 -8.01 -4.02
N LYS A 374 3.58 -6.79 -4.08
CA LYS A 374 2.72 -6.23 -3.01
C LYS A 374 1.54 -7.18 -2.70
N VAL A 375 0.77 -7.59 -3.72
CA VAL A 375 -0.32 -8.58 -3.61
C VAL A 375 0.16 -9.91 -3.05
N LEU A 376 1.30 -10.44 -3.52
CA LEU A 376 1.85 -11.71 -3.02
C LEU A 376 2.18 -11.62 -1.53
N ASN A 377 2.79 -10.51 -1.10
CA ASN A 377 3.14 -10.26 0.30
C ASN A 377 1.87 -10.27 1.17
N HIS A 378 0.83 -9.52 0.78
CA HIS A 378 -0.46 -9.53 1.48
C HIS A 378 -1.14 -10.91 1.47
N ALA A 379 -1.06 -11.67 0.38
CA ALA A 379 -1.62 -13.02 0.31
C ALA A 379 -0.91 -14.01 1.26
N LEU A 380 0.39 -13.85 1.47
CA LEU A 380 1.19 -14.69 2.36
C LEU A 380 1.14 -14.26 3.84
N THR A 381 1.03 -12.96 4.16
CA THR A 381 0.95 -12.47 5.55
C THR A 381 -0.31 -12.96 6.24
N THR A 382 -0.19 -13.75 7.32
CA THR A 382 -1.31 -14.35 8.08
C THR A 382 -2.50 -13.40 8.26
N ALA A 383 -3.69 -13.83 7.84
CA ALA A 383 -4.92 -13.05 8.00
C ALA A 383 -5.30 -12.85 9.48
N ASP A 384 -5.98 -11.72 9.78
CA ASP A 384 -6.67 -11.51 11.06
C ASP A 384 -7.81 -12.54 11.16
N SER A 385 -7.54 -13.72 11.71
CA SER A 385 -8.49 -14.84 11.68
C SER A 385 -9.72 -14.61 12.58
N GLY A 386 -9.65 -13.67 13.53
CA GLY A 386 -10.61 -13.53 14.64
C GLY A 386 -10.69 -14.77 15.55
N LEU A 387 -9.90 -15.79 15.25
CA LEU A 387 -9.90 -17.13 15.81
C LEU A 387 -8.54 -17.34 16.43
N SER A 388 -8.40 -16.85 17.66
CA SER A 388 -7.24 -17.06 18.51
C SER A 388 -7.00 -18.55 18.76
N GLY A 389 -6.03 -19.13 18.05
CA GLY A 389 -5.23 -20.27 18.54
C GLY A 389 -5.89 -21.65 18.70
N GLU A 390 -7.13 -21.90 18.27
CA GLU A 390 -7.81 -23.19 18.52
C GLU A 390 -8.16 -24.05 17.27
N PHE A 391 -7.71 -23.68 16.06
CA PHE A 391 -7.87 -24.56 14.89
C PHE A 391 -6.68 -25.51 14.71
N LEU A 392 -6.87 -26.72 15.24
CA LEU A 392 -6.28 -28.03 14.85
C LEU A 392 -4.95 -28.00 14.09
N GLU A 393 -3.89 -28.52 14.73
CA GLU A 393 -2.51 -28.77 14.24
C GLU A 393 -2.41 -29.71 13.01
N GLN A 394 -3.49 -29.96 12.26
CA GLN A 394 -3.59 -31.01 11.23
C GLN A 394 -4.04 -30.51 9.84
N GLU A 395 -4.60 -29.31 9.71
CA GLU A 395 -4.95 -28.74 8.40
C GLU A 395 -4.08 -27.53 8.03
N LYS A 396 -3.56 -27.53 6.80
CA LYS A 396 -2.76 -26.42 6.27
C LYS A 396 -3.57 -25.13 6.19
N THR A 397 -2.97 -24.03 6.63
CA THR A 397 -3.52 -22.67 6.51
C THR A 397 -3.76 -22.29 5.03
N VAL A 398 -4.54 -21.24 4.77
CA VAL A 398 -4.75 -20.78 3.39
C VAL A 398 -3.47 -20.15 2.82
N GLU A 399 -2.69 -19.51 3.69
CA GLU A 399 -1.35 -18.97 3.45
C GLU A 399 -0.36 -20.06 3.02
N GLU A 400 -0.29 -21.19 3.74
CA GLU A 400 0.53 -22.35 3.33
C GLU A 400 0.10 -22.92 1.98
N LYS A 401 -1.21 -22.96 1.70
CA LYS A 401 -1.73 -23.42 0.40
C LYS A 401 -1.35 -22.44 -0.73
N ILE A 402 -1.37 -21.13 -0.46
CA ILE A 402 -0.88 -20.08 -1.37
C ILE A 402 0.64 -20.20 -1.59
N ALA A 403 1.43 -20.37 -0.52
CA ALA A 403 2.88 -20.56 -0.57
C ALA A 403 3.26 -21.81 -1.38
N ALA A 404 2.62 -22.95 -1.11
CA ALA A 404 2.79 -24.19 -1.85
C ALA A 404 2.46 -23.98 -3.35
N ARG A 405 1.30 -23.39 -3.65
CA ARG A 405 0.91 -23.11 -5.04
C ARG A 405 1.91 -22.20 -5.75
N PHE A 406 2.42 -21.19 -5.06
CA PHE A 406 3.42 -20.26 -5.62
C PHE A 406 4.72 -20.97 -5.99
N ILE A 407 5.21 -21.86 -5.12
CA ILE A 407 6.42 -22.66 -5.36
C ILE A 407 6.21 -23.64 -6.52
N GLU A 408 5.10 -24.39 -6.51
CA GLU A 408 4.74 -25.39 -7.53
C GLU A 408 4.55 -24.75 -8.92
N SER A 409 3.89 -23.58 -9.00
CA SER A 409 3.72 -22.78 -10.22
C SER A 409 4.99 -22.01 -10.65
N LYS A 410 6.14 -22.34 -10.06
CA LYS A 410 7.50 -21.84 -10.39
C LYS A 410 7.70 -20.34 -10.10
N GLY A 411 7.02 -19.80 -9.09
CA GLY A 411 7.12 -18.41 -8.64
C GLY A 411 8.49 -18.02 -8.04
N LEU A 412 9.24 -18.99 -7.49
CA LEU A 412 10.59 -18.75 -6.95
C LEU A 412 11.59 -18.20 -7.99
N GLY A 413 11.42 -18.52 -9.28
CA GLY A 413 12.31 -18.03 -10.34
C GLY A 413 12.21 -16.51 -10.55
N PRO A 414 11.00 -15.98 -10.77
CA PRO A 414 10.71 -14.55 -10.76
C PRO A 414 11.16 -13.85 -9.48
N LEU A 415 10.77 -14.35 -8.31
CA LEU A 415 11.08 -13.75 -7.00
C LEU A 415 12.58 -13.60 -6.77
N ILE A 416 13.37 -14.67 -6.94
CA ILE A 416 14.84 -14.61 -6.81
C ILE A 416 15.48 -13.75 -7.91
N GLY A 417 14.87 -13.69 -9.10
CA GLY A 417 15.29 -12.75 -10.14
C GLY A 417 15.13 -11.30 -9.67
N ALA A 418 13.97 -10.96 -9.12
CA ALA A 418 13.65 -9.63 -8.62
C ALA A 418 14.55 -9.24 -7.43
N PHE A 419 14.74 -10.14 -6.46
CA PHE A 419 15.68 -10.02 -5.34
C PHE A 419 17.12 -9.68 -5.79
N MET A 420 17.58 -10.24 -6.91
CA MET A 420 18.87 -9.93 -7.52
C MET A 420 18.81 -8.72 -8.49
N LYS A 421 17.88 -7.78 -8.26
CA LYS A 421 17.62 -6.53 -9.02
C LYS A 421 17.44 -6.72 -10.54
N LYS A 422 17.00 -7.90 -10.98
CA LYS A 422 16.83 -8.21 -12.41
C LYS A 422 15.59 -7.52 -12.95
N GLY A 423 15.78 -6.43 -13.69
CA GLY A 423 14.70 -5.66 -14.33
C GLY A 423 14.42 -4.32 -13.65
N THR A 424 14.80 -4.17 -12.38
CA THR A 424 14.72 -2.95 -11.58
C THR A 424 15.19 -1.71 -12.35
N LYS A 425 16.42 -1.72 -12.91
CA LYS A 425 16.94 -0.61 -13.73
C LYS A 425 16.13 -0.26 -15.00
N THR A 426 15.31 -1.18 -15.49
CA THR A 426 14.36 -0.92 -16.59
C THR A 426 13.09 -0.28 -16.03
N LEU A 427 12.60 -0.73 -14.88
CA LEU A 427 11.44 -0.17 -14.21
C LEU A 427 11.71 1.28 -13.78
N SER A 428 12.77 1.54 -12.99
CA SER A 428 13.12 2.90 -12.53
C SER A 428 13.46 3.90 -13.64
N LYS A 429 13.70 3.43 -14.86
CA LYS A 429 13.92 4.29 -16.03
C LYS A 429 12.62 4.60 -16.79
N ASN A 430 11.70 3.65 -16.82
CA ASN A 430 10.52 3.70 -17.67
C ASN A 430 9.28 4.23 -16.93
N TYR A 431 9.19 4.04 -15.61
CA TYR A 431 8.04 4.42 -14.80
C TYR A 431 8.49 5.33 -13.66
N LYS A 432 7.88 6.52 -13.55
CA LYS A 432 8.17 7.49 -12.50
C LYS A 432 7.55 7.08 -11.15
N SER A 433 6.43 6.36 -11.20
CA SER A 433 5.69 5.77 -10.07
C SER A 433 6.38 4.58 -9.41
N TYR A 434 7.43 4.01 -10.02
CA TYR A 434 8.12 2.83 -9.50
C TYR A 434 9.11 3.16 -8.36
N SER A 435 8.86 2.61 -7.18
CA SER A 435 9.78 2.63 -6.03
C SER A 435 10.59 1.34 -5.95
N GLU A 436 11.93 1.47 -5.99
CA GLU A 436 12.84 0.33 -5.77
C GLU A 436 12.84 -0.16 -4.31
N SER A 437 12.63 0.74 -3.33
CA SER A 437 12.56 0.36 -1.91
C SER A 437 11.29 -0.45 -1.63
N GLU A 438 10.15 0.00 -2.16
CA GLU A 438 8.86 -0.68 -1.98
C GLU A 438 8.88 -2.10 -2.57
N GLU A 439 9.40 -2.26 -3.80
CA GLU A 439 9.54 -3.60 -4.40
C GLU A 439 10.49 -4.48 -3.57
N GLU A 440 11.61 -3.94 -3.11
CA GLU A 440 12.62 -4.66 -2.33
C GLU A 440 12.06 -5.14 -0.97
N GLU A 441 11.30 -4.31 -0.28
CA GLU A 441 10.62 -4.63 0.99
C GLU A 441 9.55 -5.73 0.81
N HIS A 442 8.72 -5.66 -0.24
CA HIS A 442 7.76 -6.72 -0.55
C HIS A 442 8.42 -8.04 -0.97
N ILE A 443 9.55 -7.99 -1.68
CA ILE A 443 10.34 -9.20 -2.04
C ILE A 443 10.95 -9.84 -0.79
N ILE A 444 11.51 -9.04 0.11
CA ILE A 444 12.01 -9.49 1.42
C ILE A 444 10.89 -10.14 2.23
N GLY A 445 9.73 -9.48 2.29
CA GLY A 445 8.52 -9.99 2.94
C GLY A 445 8.12 -11.36 2.42
N CYS A 446 7.94 -11.47 1.09
CA CYS A 446 7.62 -12.73 0.43
C CYS A 446 8.65 -13.83 0.69
N LEU A 447 9.96 -13.52 0.65
CA LEU A 447 11.00 -14.52 0.90
C LEU A 447 10.93 -15.06 2.33
N SER A 448 10.86 -14.17 3.33
CA SER A 448 10.75 -14.56 4.74
C SER A 448 9.47 -15.35 5.02
N LEU A 449 8.32 -14.90 4.49
CA LEU A 449 7.04 -15.60 4.63
C LEU A 449 7.05 -16.98 3.96
N LEU A 450 7.74 -17.17 2.82
CA LEU A 450 7.90 -18.51 2.23
C LEU A 450 8.75 -19.44 3.11
N PHE A 451 9.74 -18.91 3.85
CA PHE A 451 10.43 -19.67 4.89
C PHE A 451 9.55 -19.88 6.15
N GLN A 452 8.61 -19.01 6.48
CA GLN A 452 7.69 -19.25 7.58
C GLN A 452 6.64 -20.34 7.24
N LEU A 453 6.08 -20.29 6.03
CA LEU A 453 4.95 -21.10 5.57
C LEU A 453 5.36 -22.43 4.92
N THR A 454 6.60 -22.90 5.13
CA THR A 454 7.05 -24.20 4.64
C THR A 454 7.83 -24.98 5.70
N ASP A 455 7.32 -26.14 6.09
CA ASP A 455 7.89 -26.95 7.16
C ASP A 455 9.33 -27.41 6.83
N PRO A 456 10.28 -27.35 7.80
CA PRO A 456 11.63 -27.89 7.67
C PRO A 456 11.67 -29.31 7.10
N GLY A 457 12.65 -29.58 6.24
CA GLY A 457 12.84 -30.91 5.63
C GLY A 457 11.81 -31.33 4.56
N THR A 458 10.79 -30.53 4.26
CA THR A 458 9.83 -30.84 3.17
C THR A 458 10.42 -30.59 1.77
N PRO A 459 9.86 -31.19 0.70
CA PRO A 459 10.27 -30.90 -0.67
C PRO A 459 10.10 -29.43 -1.07
N LEU A 460 9.03 -28.77 -0.58
CA LEU A 460 8.78 -27.35 -0.84
C LEU A 460 9.86 -26.47 -0.18
N ARG A 461 10.18 -26.75 1.09
CA ARG A 461 11.27 -26.10 1.81
C ARG A 461 12.61 -26.28 1.11
N TRP A 462 12.91 -27.49 0.64
CA TRP A 462 14.14 -27.78 -0.10
C TRP A 462 14.24 -26.98 -1.42
N LEU A 463 13.12 -26.72 -2.12
CA LEU A 463 13.12 -25.89 -3.34
C LEU A 463 13.48 -24.42 -3.07
N ILE A 464 13.17 -23.91 -1.87
CA ILE A 464 13.59 -22.58 -1.40
C ILE A 464 15.08 -22.63 -1.00
N LEU A 465 15.47 -23.56 -0.13
CA LEU A 465 16.87 -23.73 0.32
C LEU A 465 17.83 -23.92 -0.87
N ALA A 466 17.45 -24.68 -1.90
CA ALA A 466 18.25 -24.88 -3.10
C ALA A 466 18.51 -23.59 -3.92
N LYS A 467 17.94 -22.44 -3.54
CA LYS A 467 18.34 -21.12 -4.05
C LYS A 467 19.54 -20.54 -3.31
N PHE A 468 19.76 -20.92 -2.06
CA PHE A 468 20.78 -20.36 -1.17
C PHE A 468 21.89 -21.35 -0.81
N VAL A 469 21.66 -22.67 -0.93
CA VAL A 469 22.67 -23.70 -0.62
C VAL A 469 23.75 -23.81 -1.71
N PRO A 470 25.05 -23.60 -1.37
CA PRO A 470 26.16 -23.88 -2.27
C PRO A 470 26.38 -25.38 -2.47
N PRO A 471 26.69 -25.86 -3.70
CA PRO A 471 27.12 -27.23 -3.91
C PRO A 471 28.43 -27.53 -3.16
N ASP A 472 28.60 -28.78 -2.72
CA ASP A 472 29.73 -29.17 -1.88
C ASP A 472 31.08 -28.84 -2.54
N SER A 473 31.85 -28.02 -1.83
CA SER A 473 33.11 -27.40 -2.25
C SER A 473 34.14 -28.38 -2.81
N LYS A 474 34.14 -29.63 -2.34
CA LYS A 474 35.16 -30.64 -2.68
C LYS A 474 35.04 -31.21 -4.10
N ALA A 475 33.91 -31.02 -4.78
CA ALA A 475 33.66 -31.64 -6.09
C ALA A 475 33.98 -30.73 -7.29
N ASN A 476 34.06 -29.40 -7.10
CA ASN A 476 33.91 -28.44 -8.20
C ASN A 476 34.93 -27.27 -8.22
N GLU A 477 36.11 -27.41 -7.60
CA GLU A 477 37.18 -26.38 -7.68
C GLU A 477 37.62 -26.04 -9.13
N HIS A 478 37.33 -26.91 -10.10
CA HIS A 478 37.67 -26.72 -11.51
C HIS A 478 36.54 -26.10 -12.36
N SER A 479 35.37 -25.82 -11.77
CA SER A 479 34.29 -25.12 -12.47
C SER A 479 34.46 -23.61 -12.32
N SER A 480 34.86 -22.93 -13.40
CA SER A 480 34.91 -21.45 -13.46
C SER A 480 33.52 -20.78 -13.44
N THR A 481 32.46 -21.54 -13.15
CA THR A 481 31.07 -21.07 -13.17
C THR A 481 30.74 -20.43 -11.82
N ARG A 482 30.52 -19.11 -11.81
CA ARG A 482 30.10 -18.35 -10.63
C ARG A 482 28.85 -18.97 -10.01
N ASP A 483 28.94 -19.29 -8.72
CA ASP A 483 27.92 -19.99 -7.96
C ASP A 483 26.82 -19.03 -7.50
N LYS A 484 25.67 -19.10 -8.16
CA LYS A 484 24.55 -18.18 -7.95
C LYS A 484 23.97 -18.24 -6.55
N SER A 485 24.07 -19.39 -5.87
CA SER A 485 23.55 -19.53 -4.50
C SER A 485 24.34 -18.70 -3.50
N LYS A 486 25.67 -18.61 -3.68
CA LYS A 486 26.53 -17.68 -2.93
C LYS A 486 26.21 -16.23 -3.26
N ASP A 487 25.97 -15.88 -4.53
CA ASP A 487 25.54 -14.53 -4.89
C ASP A 487 24.22 -14.13 -4.20
N HIS A 488 23.28 -15.07 -4.02
CA HIS A 488 22.03 -14.82 -3.29
C HIS A 488 22.26 -14.66 -1.78
N ILE A 489 23.14 -15.44 -1.15
CA ILE A 489 23.54 -15.24 0.25
C ILE A 489 24.23 -13.88 0.42
N ASP A 490 25.17 -13.54 -0.47
CA ASP A 490 25.92 -12.29 -0.41
C ASP A 490 24.95 -11.09 -0.51
N ARG A 491 23.89 -11.19 -1.33
CA ARG A 491 22.82 -10.19 -1.40
C ARG A 491 21.97 -10.10 -0.11
N LEU A 492 21.65 -11.22 0.56
CA LEU A 492 20.98 -11.19 1.86
C LEU A 492 21.83 -10.46 2.91
N LEU A 493 23.14 -10.70 2.93
CA LEU A 493 24.05 -10.09 3.90
C LEU A 493 24.34 -8.62 3.60
N GLU A 494 24.37 -8.23 2.32
CA GLU A 494 24.39 -6.84 1.87
C GLU A 494 23.15 -6.09 2.39
N LEU A 495 21.95 -6.68 2.20
CA LEU A 495 20.68 -6.13 2.67
C LEU A 495 20.59 -6.03 4.20
N SER A 496 20.95 -7.09 4.92
CA SER A 496 21.04 -7.09 6.40
C SER A 496 21.92 -5.93 6.87
N THR A 497 23.09 -5.76 6.25
CA THR A 497 24.04 -4.69 6.64
C THR A 497 23.49 -3.30 6.29
N TYR A 498 22.88 -3.13 5.12
CA TYR A 498 22.25 -1.87 4.69
C TYR A 498 21.14 -1.41 5.66
N PHE A 499 20.19 -2.30 6.00
CA PHE A 499 19.13 -1.94 6.94
C PHE A 499 19.64 -1.82 8.38
N THR A 500 20.63 -2.62 8.81
CA THR A 500 21.30 -2.43 10.11
C THR A 500 21.83 -1.00 10.24
N THR A 501 22.60 -0.53 9.25
CA THR A 501 23.14 0.83 9.25
C THR A 501 22.03 1.89 9.22
N ARG A 502 20.94 1.71 8.45
CA ARG A 502 19.81 2.66 8.46
C ARG A 502 19.17 2.78 9.85
N VAL A 503 18.86 1.65 10.49
CA VAL A 503 18.22 1.59 11.81
C VAL A 503 19.14 2.21 12.89
N GLU A 504 20.44 1.86 12.88
CA GLU A 504 21.42 2.46 13.80
C GLU A 504 21.62 3.97 13.58
N THR A 505 21.53 4.45 12.34
CA THR A 505 21.64 5.88 12.04
C THR A 505 20.41 6.64 12.52
N ALA A 506 19.20 6.12 12.26
CA ALA A 506 17.96 6.75 12.71
C ALA A 506 17.83 6.80 14.24
N GLU A 507 18.28 5.74 14.92
CA GLU A 507 18.37 5.70 16.39
C GLU A 507 19.33 6.76 16.95
N LYS A 508 20.52 6.93 16.34
CA LYS A 508 21.48 7.98 16.74
C LYS A 508 20.96 9.38 16.46
N GLN A 509 20.32 9.60 15.31
CA GLN A 509 19.73 10.89 14.97
C GLN A 509 18.68 11.30 16.00
N LEU A 510 17.79 10.37 16.40
CA LEU A 510 16.78 10.64 17.43
C LEU A 510 17.41 10.93 18.81
N GLN A 511 18.46 10.18 19.18
CA GLN A 511 19.22 10.45 20.41
C GLN A 511 19.93 11.82 20.38
N GLU A 512 20.47 12.23 19.23
CA GLU A 512 21.11 13.53 19.03
C GLU A 512 20.11 14.68 19.00
N GLU A 513 18.94 14.51 18.36
CA GLU A 513 17.82 15.44 18.35
C GLU A 513 17.41 15.78 19.81
N HIS A 514 17.02 14.77 20.59
CA HIS A 514 16.58 14.97 21.98
C HIS A 514 17.70 15.41 22.94
N ALA A 515 18.97 15.04 22.70
CA ALA A 515 20.10 15.51 23.49
C ALA A 515 20.43 17.01 23.27
N ASN A 516 20.00 17.59 22.15
CA ASN A 516 20.15 19.03 21.89
C ASN A 516 18.99 19.86 22.46
N ASP A 517 17.79 19.25 22.59
CA ASP A 517 16.59 19.93 23.09
C ASP A 517 16.41 19.84 24.62
N SER A 518 17.12 18.93 25.31
CA SER A 518 17.06 18.79 26.78
C SER A 518 18.05 19.71 27.52
N ASP A 519 17.52 20.69 28.25
CA ASP A 519 18.27 21.63 29.10
C ASP A 519 18.72 21.00 30.46
N GLY A 520 18.87 19.67 30.55
CA GLY A 520 19.26 18.95 31.77
C GLY A 520 19.41 17.41 31.67
N ASP A 521 20.29 16.85 32.51
CA ASP A 521 20.84 15.47 32.49
C ASP A 521 19.87 14.30 32.85
N ASP A 522 18.55 14.40 32.62
CA ASP A 522 17.61 13.29 32.93
C ASP A 522 16.52 13.11 31.85
N TYR A 523 16.98 12.93 30.60
CA TYR A 523 16.12 12.60 29.46
C TYR A 523 16.10 11.07 29.23
N GLU A 524 14.94 10.44 29.38
CA GLU A 524 14.68 9.05 29.00
C GLU A 524 13.89 9.04 27.68
N LEU A 525 14.47 8.44 26.64
CA LEU A 525 13.91 8.44 25.28
C LEU A 525 12.70 7.52 25.21
N ASP A 526 11.55 8.01 24.74
CA ASP A 526 10.30 7.23 24.70
C ASP A 526 10.52 5.93 23.88
N PRO A 527 10.35 4.75 24.49
CA PRO A 527 10.51 3.48 23.79
C PRO A 527 9.60 3.32 22.56
N ASP A 528 8.41 3.93 22.57
CA ASP A 528 7.47 3.85 21.45
C ASP A 528 7.88 4.79 20.30
N GLU A 529 8.33 6.02 20.61
CA GLU A 529 8.92 6.96 19.63
C GLU A 529 10.16 6.34 18.96
N LEU A 530 11.06 5.75 19.77
CA LEU A 530 12.24 5.04 19.27
C LEU A 530 11.88 3.87 18.36
N TYR A 531 10.83 3.12 18.72
CA TYR A 531 10.38 1.98 17.93
C TYR A 531 9.78 2.42 16.60
N LEU A 532 8.97 3.49 16.58
CA LEU A 532 8.44 4.08 15.34
C LEU A 532 9.56 4.58 14.42
N LYS A 533 10.52 5.38 14.93
CA LYS A 533 11.67 5.86 14.15
C LYS A 533 12.50 4.69 13.57
N LYS A 534 12.61 3.57 14.29
CA LYS A 534 13.27 2.34 13.80
C LYS A 534 12.43 1.61 12.73
N LEU A 535 11.10 1.60 12.83
CA LEU A 535 10.23 1.06 11.79
C LEU A 535 10.37 1.85 10.48
N ASP A 536 10.34 3.18 10.53
CA ASP A 536 10.56 4.06 9.37
C ASP A 536 11.95 3.87 8.74
N ALA A 537 12.95 3.54 9.56
CA ALA A 537 14.30 3.20 9.11
C ALA A 537 14.39 1.81 8.42
N GLY A 538 13.34 0.98 8.51
CA GLY A 538 13.24 -0.35 7.89
C GLY A 538 13.52 -1.52 8.84
N LEU A 539 13.29 -1.37 10.16
CA LEU A 539 13.49 -2.44 11.15
C LEU A 539 12.74 -3.74 10.80
N PHE A 540 11.50 -3.66 10.33
CA PHE A 540 10.74 -4.85 9.97
C PHE A 540 11.40 -5.65 8.83
N SER A 541 11.86 -4.95 7.79
CA SER A 541 12.62 -5.55 6.68
C SER A 541 13.94 -6.17 7.16
N LEU A 542 14.64 -5.52 8.08
CA LEU A 542 15.85 -6.07 8.72
C LEU A 542 15.55 -7.39 9.45
N GLN A 543 14.49 -7.42 10.25
CA GLN A 543 14.06 -8.62 10.98
C GLN A 543 13.69 -9.78 10.04
N MET A 544 12.98 -9.49 8.94
CA MET A 544 12.64 -10.48 7.90
C MET A 544 13.89 -11.03 7.18
N ILE A 545 14.88 -10.19 6.88
CA ILE A 545 16.16 -10.63 6.30
C ILE A 545 16.92 -11.52 7.28
N ASP A 546 17.09 -11.07 8.53
CA ASP A 546 17.90 -11.77 9.52
C ASP A 546 17.25 -13.09 9.98
N ALA A 547 15.92 -13.17 10.00
CA ALA A 547 15.19 -14.44 10.18
C ALA A 547 15.35 -15.38 8.97
N THR A 548 15.35 -14.86 7.74
CA THR A 548 15.66 -15.65 6.53
C THR A 548 17.08 -16.21 6.60
N ILE A 549 18.07 -15.40 7.00
CA ILE A 549 19.45 -15.83 7.22
C ILE A 549 19.53 -16.92 8.29
N ALA A 550 18.81 -16.76 9.41
CA ALA A 550 18.82 -17.73 10.49
C ALA A 550 18.24 -19.09 10.07
N ASN A 551 17.13 -19.11 9.33
CA ASN A 551 16.56 -20.35 8.76
C ASN A 551 17.60 -21.07 7.88
N ILE A 552 18.27 -20.36 6.96
CA ILE A 552 19.31 -20.91 6.09
C ILE A 552 20.50 -21.48 6.89
N VAL A 553 20.93 -20.79 7.95
CA VAL A 553 22.04 -21.23 8.82
C VAL A 553 21.71 -22.49 9.61
N LEU A 554 20.45 -22.67 10.01
CA LEU A 554 20.01 -23.83 10.79
C LEU A 554 19.88 -25.09 9.93
N GLU A 555 19.48 -24.96 8.66
CA GLU A 555 19.19 -26.10 7.79
C GLU A 555 20.34 -26.56 6.88
N ASP A 556 21.32 -25.70 6.55
CA ASP A 556 22.45 -26.11 5.69
C ASP A 556 23.82 -25.60 6.16
N GLN A 557 24.75 -26.56 6.31
CA GLN A 557 26.11 -26.29 6.81
C GLN A 557 27.02 -25.60 5.78
N ASN A 558 26.79 -25.77 4.47
CA ASN A 558 27.60 -25.13 3.44
C ASN A 558 27.26 -23.63 3.33
N ALA A 559 25.96 -23.31 3.37
CA ALA A 559 25.44 -21.96 3.47
C ALA A 559 25.90 -21.30 4.78
N ALA A 560 25.73 -21.95 5.93
CA ALA A 560 26.24 -21.45 7.22
C ALA A 560 27.75 -21.12 7.18
N SER A 561 28.56 -22.01 6.59
CA SER A 561 30.02 -21.83 6.44
C SER A 561 30.42 -20.72 5.44
N HIS A 562 29.53 -20.34 4.52
CA HIS A 562 29.70 -19.17 3.67
C HIS A 562 29.28 -17.90 4.39
N ILE A 563 28.10 -17.89 5.02
CA ILE A 563 27.54 -16.78 5.82
C ILE A 563 28.54 -16.31 6.88
N ARG A 564 29.03 -17.23 7.73
CA ARG A 564 30.03 -16.95 8.78
C ARG A 564 31.27 -16.25 8.26
N ARG A 565 31.76 -16.68 7.09
CA ARG A 565 32.98 -16.17 6.44
C ARG A 565 32.79 -14.78 5.83
N VAL A 566 31.57 -14.46 5.39
CA VAL A 566 31.22 -13.13 4.85
C VAL A 566 30.96 -12.15 6.00
N LEU A 567 30.26 -12.56 7.05
CA LEU A 567 30.09 -11.77 8.27
C LEU A 567 31.45 -11.42 8.91
N SER A 568 32.33 -12.41 9.10
CA SER A 568 33.63 -12.18 9.74
C SER A 568 34.55 -11.24 8.98
N ARG A 569 34.40 -11.10 7.65
CA ARG A 569 35.14 -10.12 6.83
C ARG A 569 34.73 -8.67 7.12
N HIS A 570 33.53 -8.46 7.62
CA HIS A 570 32.96 -7.15 7.95
C HIS A 570 32.91 -6.92 9.48
N GLY A 571 33.61 -7.74 10.28
CA GLY A 571 33.61 -7.66 11.75
C GLY A 571 32.33 -8.13 12.42
N ARG A 572 31.35 -8.65 11.66
CA ARG A 572 30.05 -9.14 12.16
C ARG A 572 30.09 -10.63 12.51
N SER A 573 29.09 -11.08 13.27
CA SER A 573 28.91 -12.47 13.72
C SER A 573 27.44 -12.91 13.66
N LEU A 574 27.14 -14.20 13.87
CA LEU A 574 25.74 -14.65 13.98
C LEU A 574 25.05 -14.12 15.24
N ASN A 575 25.79 -13.59 16.23
CA ASN A 575 25.18 -12.93 17.38
C ASN A 575 24.45 -11.64 17.01
N ASP A 576 24.89 -10.97 15.93
CA ASP A 576 24.31 -9.71 15.49
C ASP A 576 22.94 -9.98 14.85
N ILE A 577 22.89 -10.98 13.95
CA ILE A 577 21.66 -11.57 13.39
C ILE A 577 20.73 -12.04 14.53
N LYS A 578 21.29 -12.70 15.55
CA LYS A 578 20.55 -13.14 16.74
C LYS A 578 20.00 -11.97 17.55
N SER A 579 20.66 -10.81 17.62
CA SER A 579 20.12 -9.63 18.31
C SER A 579 18.96 -8.98 17.56
N THR A 580 19.04 -8.86 16.24
CA THR A 580 17.93 -8.36 15.40
C THR A 580 16.66 -9.18 15.59
N VAL A 581 16.82 -10.50 15.56
CA VAL A 581 15.71 -11.45 15.54
C VAL A 581 15.04 -11.59 16.92
N LYS A 582 15.71 -11.20 18.02
CA LYS A 582 15.19 -11.33 19.40
C LYS A 582 13.90 -10.54 19.65
N GLY A 583 13.10 -11.05 20.59
CA GLY A 583 11.90 -10.38 21.14
C GLY A 583 10.61 -10.88 20.49
N LYS A 584 9.56 -10.04 20.50
CA LYS A 584 8.20 -10.36 19.99
C LYS A 584 8.19 -10.88 18.54
N PHE A 585 9.24 -10.62 17.78
CA PHE A 585 9.39 -11.10 16.40
C PHE A 585 9.62 -12.62 16.31
N VAL A 586 10.39 -13.24 17.23
CA VAL A 586 10.62 -14.71 17.23
C VAL A 586 9.32 -15.47 17.37
N ASP A 587 8.50 -15.07 18.35
CA ASP A 587 7.24 -15.73 18.70
C ASP A 587 6.23 -15.71 17.53
N SER A 588 6.40 -14.78 16.58
CA SER A 588 5.54 -14.60 15.40
C SER A 588 6.10 -15.15 14.10
N PHE A 589 7.42 -15.34 13.96
CA PHE A 589 8.07 -15.66 12.67
C PHE A 589 8.91 -16.95 12.62
N ILE A 590 9.31 -17.52 13.77
CA ILE A 590 10.15 -18.72 13.80
C ILE A 590 9.35 -19.90 14.29
N PHE A 591 8.89 -20.72 13.34
CA PHE A 591 8.23 -21.99 13.65
C PHE A 591 9.25 -22.99 14.20
N LEU A 592 9.30 -23.12 15.53
CA LEU A 592 9.88 -24.28 16.19
C LEU A 592 8.79 -25.34 16.31
N SER A 593 8.86 -26.37 15.46
CA SER A 593 8.03 -27.57 15.59
C SER A 593 8.40 -28.31 16.90
N PHE A 594 7.77 -27.93 18.01
CA PHE A 594 7.89 -28.65 19.27
C PHE A 594 6.74 -29.63 19.43
N ASP A 595 7.09 -30.91 19.43
CA ASP A 595 6.19 -32.03 19.69
C ASP A 595 5.62 -31.91 21.11
N SER A 596 4.38 -31.42 21.23
CA SER A 596 3.73 -31.10 22.50
C SER A 596 3.44 -32.34 23.38
N ASN A 597 3.68 -33.55 22.86
CA ASN A 597 3.45 -34.82 23.53
C ASN A 597 4.64 -35.36 24.34
N THR A 598 5.85 -34.80 24.25
CA THR A 598 6.93 -35.18 25.17
C THR A 598 6.83 -34.40 26.48
N ASN A 599 6.25 -35.03 27.50
CA ASN A 599 6.04 -34.46 28.84
C ASN A 599 7.34 -34.44 29.68
N SER A 600 8.39 -33.87 29.11
CA SER A 600 9.75 -33.71 29.65
C SER A 600 10.30 -32.34 29.24
N SER A 601 11.09 -31.72 30.12
CA SER A 601 11.42 -30.28 30.11
C SER A 601 12.43 -29.82 29.03
N GLU A 602 12.30 -30.28 27.79
CA GLU A 602 13.27 -30.11 26.71
C GLU A 602 12.70 -29.36 25.49
N SER A 603 12.08 -28.20 25.73
CA SER A 603 11.86 -27.20 24.67
C SER A 603 13.19 -26.52 24.31
N ILE A 604 13.93 -27.12 23.38
CA ILE A 604 15.23 -26.65 22.90
C ILE A 604 15.06 -25.36 22.07
N ASN A 605 15.26 -24.23 22.74
CA ASN A 605 15.06 -22.89 22.20
C ASN A 605 15.87 -22.61 20.90
N PHE A 606 15.29 -21.90 19.93
CA PHE A 606 15.95 -21.39 18.71
C PHE A 606 17.33 -20.75 18.99
N TYR A 607 17.41 -19.93 20.04
CA TYR A 607 18.66 -19.29 20.46
C TYR A 607 19.75 -20.29 20.87
N TYR A 608 19.37 -21.44 21.45
CA TYR A 608 20.28 -22.52 21.82
C TYR A 608 20.82 -23.23 20.58
N TYR A 609 19.98 -23.48 19.56
CA TYR A 609 20.47 -24.04 18.29
C TYR A 609 21.47 -23.11 17.59
N LEU A 610 21.20 -21.80 17.55
CA LEU A 610 22.14 -20.85 16.95
C LEU A 610 23.49 -20.81 17.73
N ASP A 611 23.45 -20.81 19.07
CA ASP A 611 24.65 -20.93 19.92
C ASP A 611 25.39 -22.27 19.74
N LEU A 612 24.65 -23.36 19.53
CA LEU A 612 25.19 -24.68 19.26
C LEU A 612 25.92 -24.69 17.91
N THR A 613 25.36 -24.08 16.86
CA THR A 613 26.08 -23.96 15.58
C THR A 613 27.37 -23.15 15.73
N GLU A 614 27.37 -22.04 16.49
CA GLU A 614 28.58 -21.26 16.79
C GLU A 614 29.63 -22.10 17.54
N THR A 615 29.19 -22.87 18.54
CA THR A 615 30.07 -23.77 19.31
C THR A 615 30.68 -24.87 18.44
N LEU A 616 29.88 -25.47 17.54
CA LEU A 616 30.33 -26.51 16.60
C LEU A 616 31.31 -25.96 15.55
N TYR A 617 31.07 -24.76 15.03
CA TYR A 617 31.98 -24.11 14.08
C TYR A 617 33.30 -23.70 14.74
N ALA A 618 33.25 -23.11 15.94
CA ALA A 618 34.45 -22.75 16.69
C ALA A 618 35.33 -23.98 17.01
N SER A 619 34.71 -25.11 17.39
CA SER A 619 35.42 -26.36 17.63
C SER A 619 35.95 -27.02 16.35
N SER A 620 35.24 -26.90 15.22
CA SER A 620 35.73 -27.35 13.91
C SER A 620 36.97 -26.56 13.46
N ASN A 621 36.98 -25.23 13.61
CA ASN A 621 38.15 -24.41 13.28
C ASN A 621 39.32 -24.65 14.24
N ALA A 622 39.07 -24.83 15.54
CA ALA A 622 40.10 -25.24 16.48
C ALA A 622 40.73 -26.60 16.10
N GLY A 623 39.91 -27.55 15.61
CA GLY A 623 40.40 -28.82 15.06
C GLY A 623 41.23 -28.65 13.79
N ALA A 624 40.83 -27.76 12.87
CA ALA A 624 41.56 -27.47 11.64
C ALA A 624 42.93 -26.82 11.91
N ILE A 625 43.00 -25.85 12.83
CA ILE A 625 44.24 -25.21 13.27
C ILE A 625 45.15 -26.24 13.95
N ALA A 626 44.63 -27.04 14.88
CA ALA A 626 45.39 -28.10 15.52
C ALA A 626 45.92 -29.16 14.54
N THR A 627 45.24 -29.42 13.40
CA THR A 627 45.78 -30.30 12.35
C THR A 627 46.82 -29.66 11.43
N GLN A 628 46.92 -28.32 11.39
CA GLN A 628 48.05 -27.63 10.77
C GLN A 628 49.27 -27.62 11.71
N ASP A 629 49.09 -27.30 12.99
CA ASP A 629 50.19 -27.27 13.97
C ASP A 629 50.78 -28.66 14.27
N ASN A 630 49.97 -29.74 14.23
CA ASN A 630 50.49 -31.12 14.36
C ASN A 630 51.41 -31.57 13.21
N ASN A 631 51.53 -30.81 12.11
CA ASN A 631 52.54 -31.04 11.06
C ASN A 631 53.81 -30.18 11.25
N ALA A 632 53.87 -29.32 12.28
CA ALA A 632 54.95 -28.36 12.47
C ALA A 632 55.93 -28.70 13.61
N ASP A 633 55.45 -29.24 14.76
CA ASP A 633 56.24 -29.31 15.99
C ASP A 633 56.43 -30.70 16.63
N GLU A 634 57.25 -31.55 16.01
CA GLU A 634 58.03 -32.55 16.76
C GLU A 634 59.20 -31.87 17.50
N LYS A 635 58.93 -31.05 18.55
CA LYS A 635 59.86 -30.70 19.66
C LYS A 635 59.27 -29.72 20.70
N SER A 636 58.52 -30.22 21.67
CA SER A 636 58.79 -29.92 23.11
C SER A 636 57.84 -30.69 24.03
N GLY A 637 58.40 -31.38 25.03
CA GLY A 637 57.60 -32.11 26.02
C GLY A 637 57.24 -31.22 27.20
N ASN A 638 55.99 -30.75 27.27
CA ASN A 638 55.14 -30.84 28.48
C ASN A 638 53.69 -30.31 28.32
N ASN A 639 53.33 -29.60 27.25
CA ASN A 639 51.96 -29.06 27.10
C ASN A 639 50.89 -30.10 26.70
N GLY A 640 51.30 -31.19 26.04
CA GLY A 640 50.37 -32.18 25.48
C GLY A 640 49.43 -32.86 26.48
N GLU A 641 49.77 -32.93 27.77
CA GLU A 641 48.91 -33.57 28.77
C GLU A 641 47.68 -32.72 29.16
N LEU A 642 47.77 -31.38 29.10
CA LEU A 642 46.61 -30.52 29.34
C LEU A 642 45.70 -30.47 28.10
N GLU A 643 46.31 -30.36 26.91
CA GLU A 643 45.58 -30.30 25.63
C GLU A 643 44.89 -31.62 25.30
N GLN A 644 45.51 -32.78 25.57
CA GLN A 644 44.81 -34.07 25.45
C GLN A 644 43.68 -34.21 26.49
N LYS A 645 43.79 -33.60 27.68
CA LYS A 645 42.71 -33.60 28.69
C LYS A 645 41.55 -32.67 28.32
N THR A 646 41.79 -31.53 27.66
CA THR A 646 40.70 -30.68 27.12
C THR A 646 40.08 -31.30 25.86
N LEU A 647 40.89 -31.79 24.91
CA LEU A 647 40.41 -32.43 23.69
C LEU A 647 39.59 -33.70 23.99
N SER A 648 40.02 -34.54 24.94
CA SER A 648 39.26 -35.73 25.36
C SER A 648 37.97 -35.40 26.12
N ARG A 649 37.91 -34.26 26.83
CA ARG A 649 36.67 -33.75 27.45
C ARG A 649 35.70 -33.23 26.39
N SER A 650 36.16 -32.45 25.43
CA SER A 650 35.33 -31.97 24.31
C SER A 650 34.83 -33.13 23.46
N LYS A 651 35.70 -34.10 23.15
CA LYS A 651 35.31 -35.30 22.39
C LYS A 651 34.29 -36.15 23.16
N ARG A 652 34.49 -36.42 24.46
CA ARG A 652 33.44 -37.06 25.29
C ARG A 652 32.12 -36.29 25.33
N ARG A 653 32.16 -34.95 25.30
CA ARG A 653 30.95 -34.12 25.30
C ARG A 653 30.20 -34.24 23.97
N ILE A 654 30.93 -34.30 22.85
CA ILE A 654 30.39 -34.56 21.50
C ILE A 654 29.88 -36.01 21.39
N ASP A 655 30.64 -37.00 21.84
CA ASP A 655 30.23 -38.42 21.82
C ASP A 655 28.96 -38.64 22.66
N ASN A 656 28.85 -37.98 23.83
CA ASN A 656 27.63 -38.02 24.65
C ASN A 656 26.45 -37.26 24.02
N LEU A 657 26.69 -36.16 23.30
CA LEU A 657 25.65 -35.43 22.56
C LEU A 657 25.15 -36.23 21.35
N LEU A 658 26.05 -36.88 20.61
CA LEU A 658 25.70 -37.78 19.51
C LEU A 658 24.98 -39.04 20.02
N LEU A 659 25.37 -39.56 21.20
CA LEU A 659 24.62 -40.64 21.87
C LEU A 659 23.23 -40.19 22.32
N ALA A 660 23.06 -38.96 22.80
CA ALA A 660 21.74 -38.41 23.14
C ALA A 660 20.87 -38.27 21.88
N ILE A 661 21.41 -37.68 20.81
CA ILE A 661 20.76 -37.51 19.50
C ILE A 661 20.42 -38.86 18.83
N ALA A 662 21.18 -39.93 19.11
CA ALA A 662 20.92 -41.29 18.62
C ALA A 662 20.11 -42.17 19.60
N SER A 663 19.70 -41.62 20.75
CA SER A 663 18.81 -42.27 21.73
C SER A 663 17.41 -41.66 21.76
N LEU A 664 17.25 -40.50 21.13
CA LEU A 664 16.00 -39.92 20.66
C LEU A 664 15.64 -40.51 19.29
#